data_AF-A0A2V9R2C6-F1
#
_entry.id   AF-A0A2V9R2C6-F1
#
_cell.length_a   1.000
_cell.length_b   1.000
_cell.length_c   1.000
_cell.angle_alpha   90.00
_cell.angle_beta   90.00
_cell.angle_gamma   90.00
#
_symmetry.space_group_name_H-M   'P 1'
#
loop_
_entity.id
_entity.type
_entity.pdbx_description
1 polymer ?
#
loop_
_entity_poly.entity_id
_entity_poly.type
_entity_poly.pdbx_seq_one_letter_code
_entity_poly.pdbx_strand_id
1 'polypeptide(L)'
;TSAQQPPPLRLNVPYNCPGNMIVVVKHCEERGGAEVCSLVKGAPNGPMGDEISMPKAQAVALGLICTQGGAAQGGTTSAAPSDYTNDLPSVERVKAEIKGSDPTDALARQVAVFTYLVSYIDRIKYNRTVDGPFTPGEQKMMGAYRLAAYQMSQDYAKTHTPAEAAAFERLHGQYEMNGVFYKDWSTRLIGPQSAAAYKGAEASLSASGQKHYEQEMQQYKQDSAAQQAADKQIYGTQGLSNDPTAVATRRCLELGGSSVGCMGKGFKSGLMDLIGFGTEAQEEFTGPGKAGMVLSGVYKNPATVTTLGFGESSVTIGGCGKLVDDSHNYNIDKRPGSVRVTVDNEPNPIVLTMRPDGGLTGPGLIDVKGHIIVGYHTETSTLMINGVRAMPDQCNGPCQTSTRVPDYAPAMGRCTIGSLAMPPSPKPAPADAKPAKDSGLTSLVAGIAEMLSPGGGAANGEVGLRMTGKYSDGRLLLDFTGNSLVVDCGQAHVRAPYTVENSPNTFLIHVQNSGGPFTLALQPDNSLRGAGSTSVNGRLVTGMNGDDVAFAPHSEACEVGTFRPKTGATAATSVATATPAPAPVATAAAPISGSPAAGGASMKLAISSFFPGGANPLAGKGVTLMSERFDTLLHKIGAPIAAKDSPGRAAVEYSANCLPPKSCPGYAAAMHPYYVGKGTFDSMGKIILTVPVPAGTYFVFCSAVGPDGPLIWDVPTMLKAGENSITLTAQNAERIH
;
A
#
# COMPACT_ATOMS: atom_id res chain seq x y z
N THR A 1 -75.14 27.38 8.36
CA THR A 1 -73.69 27.22 8.09
C THR A 1 -73.43 25.76 7.79
N SER A 2 -73.42 25.41 6.51
CA SER A 2 -73.29 24.03 6.04
C SER A 2 -71.82 23.62 6.08
N ALA A 3 -71.47 22.61 6.88
CA ALA A 3 -70.13 22.03 6.90
C ALA A 3 -69.89 21.28 5.59
N GLN A 4 -68.92 21.76 4.81
CA GLN A 4 -68.56 21.22 3.50
C GLN A 4 -67.81 19.90 3.71
N GLN A 5 -68.42 18.79 3.30
CA GLN A 5 -67.84 17.45 3.40
C GLN A 5 -66.56 17.39 2.55
N PRO A 6 -65.42 16.90 3.07
CA PRO A 6 -64.17 16.86 2.32
C PRO A 6 -64.28 15.94 1.09
N PRO A 7 -63.61 16.27 -0.03
CA PRO A 7 -63.67 15.46 -1.25
C PRO A 7 -63.13 14.04 -1.01
N PRO A 8 -63.68 13.03 -1.71
CA PRO A 8 -63.27 11.64 -1.54
C PRO A 8 -61.79 11.44 -1.91
N LEU A 9 -61.06 10.72 -1.05
CA LEU A 9 -59.65 10.38 -1.24
C LEU A 9 -59.49 9.50 -2.49
N ARG A 10 -58.64 9.91 -3.44
CA ARG A 10 -58.36 9.17 -4.67
C ARG A 10 -56.99 8.51 -4.60
N LEU A 11 -56.97 7.19 -4.80
CA LEU A 11 -55.76 6.40 -4.78
C LEU A 11 -54.95 6.61 -6.08
N ASN A 12 -53.63 6.54 -5.95
CA ASN A 12 -52.63 6.65 -7.03
C ASN A 12 -52.65 7.98 -7.81
N VAL A 13 -53.15 9.05 -7.19
CA VAL A 13 -53.09 10.41 -7.75
C VAL A 13 -52.16 11.29 -6.92
N PRO A 14 -51.28 12.09 -7.54
CA PRO A 14 -50.43 13.03 -6.81
C PRO A 14 -51.21 14.21 -6.25
N TYR A 15 -51.00 14.48 -4.96
CA TYR A 15 -51.47 15.64 -4.24
C TYR A 15 -50.29 16.59 -3.99
N ASN A 16 -50.42 17.84 -4.40
CA ASN A 16 -49.42 18.89 -4.21
C ASN A 16 -49.63 19.54 -2.84
N CYS A 17 -48.71 19.28 -1.92
CA CYS A 17 -48.72 19.78 -0.56
C CYS A 17 -47.79 21.01 -0.39
N PRO A 18 -48.04 21.87 0.61
CA PRO A 18 -47.15 22.97 0.96
C PRO A 18 -45.71 22.50 1.20
N GLY A 19 -44.73 23.33 0.87
CA GLY A 19 -43.30 22.98 0.97
C GLY A 19 -42.76 22.20 -0.23
N ASN A 20 -43.43 22.27 -1.39
CA ASN A 20 -43.02 21.62 -2.62
C ASN A 20 -42.90 20.09 -2.44
N MET A 21 -43.92 19.48 -1.86
CA MET A 21 -43.98 18.04 -1.57
C MET A 21 -45.17 17.43 -2.32
N ILE A 22 -44.94 16.30 -2.98
CA ILE A 22 -45.96 15.47 -3.60
C ILE A 22 -46.27 14.31 -2.67
N VAL A 23 -47.55 14.04 -2.44
CA VAL A 23 -48.01 12.86 -1.72
C VAL A 23 -48.88 12.01 -2.64
N VAL A 24 -48.65 10.70 -2.67
CA VAL A 24 -49.48 9.73 -3.40
C VAL A 24 -49.97 8.67 -2.43
N VAL A 25 -51.29 8.56 -2.24
CA VAL A 25 -51.88 7.47 -1.47
C VAL A 25 -51.99 6.23 -2.35
N LYS A 26 -51.35 5.13 -1.96
CA LYS A 26 -51.24 3.90 -2.76
C LYS A 26 -52.45 2.99 -2.56
N HIS A 27 -52.74 2.65 -1.32
CA HIS A 27 -53.84 1.76 -0.94
C HIS A 27 -54.28 2.03 0.50
N CYS A 28 -55.47 1.54 0.88
CA CYS A 28 -55.94 1.56 2.28
C CYS A 28 -56.49 0.19 2.65
N GLU A 29 -56.22 -0.26 3.86
CA GLU A 29 -56.65 -1.55 4.40
C GLU A 29 -57.16 -1.40 5.84
N GLU A 30 -57.99 -2.36 6.28
CA GLU A 30 -58.51 -2.39 7.64
C GLU A 30 -57.56 -3.18 8.55
N ARG A 31 -57.04 -2.53 9.60
CA ARG A 31 -56.08 -3.13 10.52
C ARG A 31 -56.54 -2.90 11.96
N GLY A 32 -56.98 -3.97 12.62
CA GLY A 32 -57.40 -3.92 14.02
C GLY A 32 -58.66 -3.08 14.28
N GLY A 33 -59.62 -3.07 13.35
CA GLY A 33 -60.88 -2.31 13.47
C GLY A 33 -60.77 -0.82 13.10
N ALA A 34 -59.63 -0.39 12.52
CA ALA A 34 -59.44 0.95 11.98
C ALA A 34 -58.85 0.88 10.56
N GLU A 35 -59.35 1.71 9.64
CA GLU A 35 -58.79 1.81 8.29
C GLU A 35 -57.51 2.66 8.29
N VAL A 36 -56.44 2.08 7.74
CA VAL A 36 -55.12 2.69 7.60
C VAL A 36 -54.76 2.76 6.11
N CYS A 37 -54.32 3.93 5.66
CA CYS A 37 -53.87 4.20 4.30
C CYS A 37 -52.36 4.28 4.22
N SER A 38 -51.83 3.74 3.14
CA SER A 38 -50.42 3.70 2.84
C SER A 38 -50.08 4.74 1.76
N LEU A 39 -49.05 5.55 1.98
CA LEU A 39 -48.70 6.65 1.08
C LEU A 39 -47.21 6.86 0.95
N VAL A 40 -46.81 7.47 -0.17
CA VAL A 40 -45.41 7.85 -0.45
C VAL A 40 -45.31 9.36 -0.63
N LYS A 41 -44.20 9.94 -0.19
CA LYS A 41 -43.92 11.38 -0.28
C LYS A 41 -42.65 11.64 -1.09
N GLY A 42 -42.61 12.70 -1.89
CA GLY A 42 -41.44 13.05 -2.69
C GLY A 42 -41.45 14.50 -3.15
N ALA A 43 -40.35 14.96 -3.73
CA ALA A 43 -40.31 16.26 -4.41
C ALA A 43 -41.00 16.17 -5.79
N PRO A 44 -41.50 17.28 -6.36
CA PRO A 44 -42.02 17.30 -7.72
C PRO A 44 -40.93 16.83 -8.68
N ASN A 45 -41.22 15.77 -9.44
CA ASN A 45 -40.30 15.12 -10.38
C ASN A 45 -39.07 14.44 -9.74
N GLY A 46 -39.03 14.27 -8.42
CA GLY A 46 -38.01 13.49 -7.71
C GLY A 46 -38.46 12.04 -7.43
N PRO A 47 -37.54 11.14 -7.03
CA PRO A 47 -37.91 9.81 -6.56
C PRO A 47 -38.80 9.93 -5.32
N MET A 48 -39.87 9.12 -5.28
CA MET A 48 -40.74 9.01 -4.11
C MET A 48 -39.98 8.26 -3.00
N GLY A 49 -40.04 8.77 -1.77
CA GLY A 49 -39.48 8.12 -0.59
C GLY A 49 -40.32 6.93 -0.12
N ASP A 50 -39.89 6.35 1.00
CA ASP A 50 -40.48 5.14 1.55
C ASP A 50 -41.97 5.29 1.90
N GLU A 51 -42.64 4.15 1.85
CA GLU A 51 -44.07 4.04 2.10
C GLU A 51 -44.36 4.17 3.60
N ILE A 52 -45.22 5.12 3.95
CA ILE A 52 -45.62 5.42 5.33
C ILE A 52 -47.12 5.17 5.50
N SER A 53 -47.49 4.58 6.64
CA SER A 53 -48.88 4.27 6.97
C SER A 53 -49.50 5.34 7.88
N MET A 54 -50.73 5.73 7.61
CA MET A 54 -51.49 6.66 8.44
C MET A 54 -52.99 6.35 8.48
N PRO A 55 -53.73 6.69 9.55
CA PRO A 55 -55.17 6.47 9.61
C PRO A 55 -55.92 7.14 8.45
N LYS A 56 -56.94 6.47 7.89
CA LYS A 56 -57.70 6.97 6.73
C LYS A 56 -58.30 8.36 6.97
N ALA A 57 -58.73 8.67 8.20
CA ALA A 57 -59.22 10.00 8.55
C ALA A 57 -58.15 11.10 8.36
N GLN A 58 -56.88 10.80 8.64
CA GLN A 58 -55.76 11.72 8.40
C GLN A 58 -55.38 11.79 6.92
N ALA A 59 -55.46 10.66 6.21
CA ALA A 59 -55.22 10.63 4.76
C ALA A 59 -56.30 11.43 3.99
N VAL A 60 -57.56 11.38 4.42
CA VAL A 60 -58.65 12.21 3.86
C VAL A 60 -58.43 13.69 4.16
N ALA A 61 -57.88 14.02 5.33
CA ALA A 61 -57.53 15.40 5.68
C ALA A 61 -56.40 15.99 4.82
N LEU A 62 -55.61 15.17 4.10
CA LEU A 62 -54.66 15.67 3.10
C LEU A 62 -55.36 16.44 1.97
N GLY A 63 -56.60 16.08 1.62
CA GLY A 63 -57.40 16.81 0.63
C GLY A 63 -57.82 18.22 1.06
N LEU A 64 -57.66 18.57 2.34
CA LEU A 64 -57.90 19.91 2.87
C LEU A 64 -56.65 20.80 2.84
N ILE A 65 -55.46 20.20 2.77
CA ILE A 65 -54.15 20.89 2.87
C ILE A 65 -53.40 20.88 1.53
N CYS A 66 -53.63 19.85 0.71
CA CYS A 66 -52.93 19.61 -0.55
C CYS A 66 -53.91 19.66 -1.73
N THR A 67 -53.51 20.30 -2.83
CA THR A 67 -54.34 20.42 -4.04
C THR A 67 -54.05 19.27 -5.01
N GLN A 68 -55.10 18.70 -5.61
CA GLN A 68 -54.93 17.63 -6.59
C GLN A 68 -54.31 18.19 -7.88
N GLY A 69 -53.14 17.68 -8.28
CA GLY A 69 -52.46 18.15 -9.49
C GLY A 69 -53.20 17.72 -10.75
N GLY A 70 -53.62 18.68 -11.58
CA GLY A 70 -54.22 18.42 -12.89
C GLY A 70 -53.22 17.81 -13.86
N ALA A 71 -53.60 16.72 -14.52
CA ALA A 71 -52.77 16.02 -15.51
C ALA A 71 -52.55 16.87 -16.76
N ALA A 72 -51.29 17.19 -17.08
CA ALA A 72 -50.92 17.64 -18.41
C ALA A 72 -50.65 16.42 -19.30
N GLN A 73 -51.59 16.14 -20.21
CA GLN A 73 -51.43 15.21 -21.31
C GLN A 73 -50.45 15.79 -22.34
N GLY A 74 -49.40 15.05 -22.68
CA GLY A 74 -48.45 15.45 -23.72
C GLY A 74 -47.12 14.70 -23.60
N GLY A 75 -47.12 13.42 -23.94
CA GLY A 75 -45.90 12.62 -23.99
C GLY A 75 -46.25 11.22 -24.47
N THR A 76 -45.72 10.86 -25.64
CA THR A 76 -45.87 9.58 -26.31
C THR A 76 -45.96 8.41 -25.34
N THR A 77 -46.91 7.50 -25.58
CA THR A 77 -46.92 6.15 -25.02
C THR A 77 -45.56 5.51 -25.26
N SER A 78 -44.67 5.64 -24.27
CA SER A 78 -43.51 4.78 -24.15
C SER A 78 -44.11 3.40 -23.91
N ALA A 79 -43.92 2.51 -24.88
CA ALA A 79 -44.15 1.10 -24.69
C ALA A 79 -43.54 0.70 -23.34
N ALA A 80 -44.20 -0.23 -22.63
CA ALA A 80 -43.57 -0.90 -21.49
C ALA A 80 -42.12 -1.22 -21.87
N PRO A 81 -41.11 -0.84 -21.05
CA PRO A 81 -39.71 -1.03 -21.42
C PRO A 81 -39.55 -2.49 -21.81
N SER A 82 -39.26 -2.73 -23.09
CA SER A 82 -39.11 -4.06 -23.63
C SER A 82 -38.05 -4.75 -22.78
N ASP A 83 -38.41 -5.88 -22.15
CA ASP A 83 -37.48 -6.63 -21.31
C ASP A 83 -36.29 -7.04 -22.17
N TYR A 84 -35.16 -6.37 -21.95
CA TYR A 84 -33.96 -6.50 -22.77
C TYR A 84 -33.45 -7.94 -22.80
N THR A 85 -33.81 -8.74 -21.80
CA THR A 85 -33.40 -10.13 -21.69
C THR A 85 -33.99 -11.03 -22.78
N ASN A 86 -35.06 -10.59 -23.45
CA ASN A 86 -35.61 -11.28 -24.62
C ASN A 86 -34.67 -11.24 -25.84
N ASP A 87 -33.77 -10.26 -25.88
CA ASP A 87 -32.79 -10.04 -26.95
C ASP A 87 -31.41 -10.62 -26.62
N LEU A 88 -31.26 -11.30 -25.47
CA LEU A 88 -30.05 -12.03 -25.13
C LEU A 88 -30.00 -13.39 -25.86
N PRO A 89 -28.81 -13.87 -26.26
CA PRO A 89 -28.69 -15.09 -27.05
C PRO A 89 -29.06 -16.33 -26.22
N SER A 90 -29.80 -17.28 -26.77
CA SER A 90 -30.08 -18.54 -26.08
C SER A 90 -28.81 -19.40 -25.93
N VAL A 91 -28.82 -20.36 -25.01
CA VAL A 91 -27.71 -21.32 -24.81
C VAL A 91 -27.41 -22.09 -26.10
N GLU A 92 -28.44 -22.50 -26.80
CA GLU A 92 -28.36 -23.25 -28.06
C GLU A 92 -27.73 -22.39 -29.15
N ARG A 93 -28.11 -21.11 -29.23
CA ARG A 93 -27.55 -20.18 -30.20
C ARG A 93 -26.07 -19.93 -29.96
N VAL A 94 -25.65 -19.73 -28.71
CA VAL A 94 -24.23 -19.58 -28.35
C VAL A 94 -23.45 -20.85 -28.74
N LYS A 95 -23.95 -22.04 -28.41
CA LYS A 95 -23.31 -23.32 -28.79
C LYS A 95 -23.26 -23.53 -30.30
N ALA A 96 -24.27 -23.06 -31.03
CA ALA A 96 -24.34 -23.17 -32.48
C ALA A 96 -23.35 -22.22 -33.19
N GLU A 97 -23.24 -20.97 -32.74
CA GLU A 97 -22.49 -19.92 -33.44
C GLU A 97 -21.06 -19.72 -32.93
N ILE A 98 -20.76 -20.10 -31.69
CA ILE A 98 -19.40 -20.01 -31.13
C ILE A 98 -18.67 -21.32 -31.38
N LYS A 99 -17.71 -21.29 -32.29
CA LYS A 99 -16.86 -22.42 -32.67
C LYS A 99 -15.39 -22.12 -32.37
N GLY A 100 -14.61 -23.18 -32.18
CA GLY A 100 -13.18 -23.13 -31.98
C GLY A 100 -12.43 -23.95 -33.02
N SER A 101 -11.11 -23.93 -32.95
CA SER A 101 -10.23 -24.75 -33.82
C SER A 101 -10.41 -26.25 -33.61
N ASP A 102 -10.82 -26.64 -32.42
CA ASP A 102 -11.05 -28.01 -31.97
C ASP A 102 -12.16 -28.04 -30.90
N PRO A 103 -12.64 -29.23 -30.47
CA PRO A 103 -13.71 -29.33 -29.49
C PRO A 103 -13.40 -28.68 -28.13
N THR A 104 -12.14 -28.71 -27.68
CA THR A 104 -11.74 -28.10 -26.40
C THR A 104 -11.73 -26.58 -26.50
N ASP A 105 -11.19 -26.05 -27.59
CA ASP A 105 -11.21 -24.61 -27.89
C ASP A 105 -12.64 -24.09 -28.05
N ALA A 106 -13.49 -24.83 -28.77
CA ALA A 106 -14.90 -24.48 -28.94
C ALA A 106 -15.64 -24.43 -27.60
N LEU A 107 -15.39 -25.41 -26.72
CA LEU A 107 -15.96 -25.46 -25.39
C LEU A 107 -15.50 -24.27 -24.54
N ALA A 108 -14.19 -24.00 -24.50
CA ALA A 108 -13.61 -22.90 -23.73
C ALA A 108 -14.19 -21.54 -24.14
N ARG A 109 -14.34 -21.30 -25.44
CA ARG A 109 -14.98 -20.09 -25.99
C ARG A 109 -16.45 -19.98 -25.59
N GLN A 110 -17.20 -21.07 -25.66
CA GLN A 110 -18.62 -21.08 -25.29
C GLN A 110 -18.83 -20.81 -23.80
N VAL A 111 -18.03 -21.45 -22.94
CA VAL A 111 -18.08 -21.23 -21.48
C VAL A 111 -17.72 -19.78 -21.14
N ALA A 112 -16.66 -19.22 -21.76
CA ALA A 112 -16.30 -17.81 -21.58
C ALA A 112 -17.44 -16.85 -21.96
N VAL A 113 -18.15 -17.12 -23.06
CA VAL A 113 -19.31 -16.32 -23.48
C VAL A 113 -20.44 -16.39 -22.44
N PHE A 114 -20.72 -17.58 -21.89
CA PHE A 114 -21.74 -17.72 -20.83
C PHE A 114 -21.36 -16.98 -19.55
N THR A 115 -20.11 -17.06 -19.10
CA THR A 115 -19.64 -16.29 -17.93
C THR A 115 -19.77 -14.79 -18.16
N TYR A 116 -19.44 -14.34 -19.38
CA TYR A 116 -19.57 -12.93 -19.73
C TYR A 116 -21.03 -12.46 -19.76
N LEU A 117 -21.94 -13.27 -20.32
CA LEU A 117 -23.37 -12.93 -20.40
C LEU A 117 -24.00 -12.76 -19.01
N VAL A 118 -23.53 -13.50 -18.00
CA VAL A 118 -23.91 -13.28 -16.59
C VAL A 118 -23.43 -11.91 -16.12
N SER A 119 -22.15 -11.59 -16.36
CA SER A 119 -21.56 -10.28 -16.00
C SER A 119 -22.23 -9.11 -16.73
N TYR A 120 -22.70 -9.33 -17.95
CA TYR A 120 -23.41 -8.36 -18.77
C TYR A 120 -24.75 -7.96 -18.12
N ILE A 121 -25.51 -8.95 -17.62
CA ILE A 121 -26.76 -8.74 -16.88
C ILE A 121 -26.48 -8.03 -15.54
N ASP A 122 -25.44 -8.47 -14.81
CA ASP A 122 -25.05 -7.86 -13.54
C ASP A 122 -24.78 -6.35 -13.68
N ARG A 123 -24.07 -5.94 -14.73
CA ARG A 123 -23.74 -4.53 -14.98
C ARG A 123 -24.97 -3.67 -15.26
N ILE A 124 -25.94 -4.18 -16.01
CA ILE A 124 -27.20 -3.48 -16.26
C ILE A 124 -28.00 -3.33 -14.96
N LYS A 125 -28.05 -4.40 -14.15
CA LYS A 125 -28.70 -4.39 -12.85
C LYS A 125 -28.05 -3.40 -11.89
N TYR A 126 -26.72 -3.40 -11.77
CA TYR A 126 -26.00 -2.53 -10.83
C TYR A 126 -26.19 -1.06 -11.15
N ASN A 127 -26.34 -0.70 -12.42
CA ASN A 127 -26.69 0.66 -12.78
C ASN A 127 -28.13 1.04 -12.39
N ARG A 128 -29.07 0.09 -12.38
CA ARG A 128 -30.44 0.33 -11.90
C ARG A 128 -30.45 0.52 -10.37
N THR A 129 -29.76 -0.36 -9.65
CA THR A 129 -29.72 -0.38 -8.19
C THR A 129 -28.67 -1.37 -7.71
N VAL A 130 -27.84 -0.94 -6.75
CA VAL A 130 -26.81 -1.80 -6.15
C VAL A 130 -27.45 -2.95 -5.37
N ASP A 131 -28.55 -2.69 -4.66
CA ASP A 131 -29.17 -3.66 -3.73
C ASP A 131 -30.51 -4.24 -4.22
N GLY A 132 -31.10 -3.67 -5.27
CA GLY A 132 -32.41 -4.13 -5.72
C GLY A 132 -32.38 -5.50 -6.41
N PRO A 133 -33.55 -6.13 -6.61
CA PRO A 133 -33.62 -7.47 -7.18
C PRO A 133 -33.34 -7.49 -8.69
N PHE A 134 -32.87 -8.64 -9.17
CA PHE A 134 -32.92 -8.98 -10.60
C PHE A 134 -34.36 -9.12 -11.06
N THR A 135 -34.65 -8.73 -12.31
CA THR A 135 -35.95 -9.01 -12.93
C THR A 135 -36.12 -10.52 -13.15
N PRO A 136 -37.37 -11.01 -13.31
CA PRO A 136 -37.59 -12.43 -13.64
C PRO A 136 -36.86 -12.88 -14.92
N GLY A 137 -36.79 -12.01 -15.94
CA GLY A 137 -36.03 -12.27 -17.17
C GLY A 137 -34.53 -12.38 -16.92
N GLU A 138 -33.98 -11.47 -16.10
CA GLU A 138 -32.55 -11.47 -15.72
C GLU A 138 -32.19 -12.76 -14.97
N GLN A 139 -32.99 -13.14 -13.97
CA GLN A 139 -32.79 -14.37 -13.20
C GLN A 139 -32.86 -15.61 -14.08
N LYS A 140 -33.83 -15.67 -14.99
CA LYS A 140 -33.99 -16.79 -15.93
C LYS A 140 -32.77 -16.95 -16.82
N MET A 141 -32.30 -15.86 -17.45
CA MET A 141 -31.16 -15.91 -18.36
C MET A 141 -29.85 -16.18 -17.63
N MET A 142 -29.61 -15.54 -16.49
CA MET A 142 -28.43 -15.83 -15.65
C MET A 142 -28.40 -17.29 -15.19
N GLY A 143 -29.55 -17.82 -14.76
CA GLY A 143 -29.68 -19.22 -14.37
C GLY A 143 -29.33 -20.17 -15.52
N ALA A 144 -29.86 -19.90 -16.72
CA ALA A 144 -29.57 -20.69 -17.91
C ALA A 144 -28.07 -20.66 -18.29
N TYR A 145 -27.43 -19.50 -18.27
CA TYR A 145 -26.02 -19.36 -18.61
C TYR A 145 -25.08 -19.99 -17.57
N ARG A 146 -25.34 -19.76 -16.27
CA ARG A 146 -24.57 -20.38 -15.19
C ARG A 146 -24.67 -21.90 -15.24
N LEU A 147 -25.88 -22.42 -15.46
CA LEU A 147 -26.09 -23.86 -15.56
C LEU A 147 -25.37 -24.44 -16.78
N ALA A 148 -25.46 -23.80 -17.93
CA ALA A 148 -24.78 -24.24 -19.15
C ALA A 148 -23.25 -24.24 -18.98
N ALA A 149 -22.67 -23.15 -18.47
CA ALA A 149 -21.24 -23.05 -18.17
C ALA A 149 -20.79 -24.15 -17.21
N TYR A 150 -21.52 -24.32 -16.10
CA TYR A 150 -21.22 -25.33 -15.09
C TYR A 150 -21.27 -26.76 -15.64
N GLN A 151 -22.34 -27.13 -16.34
CA GLN A 151 -22.49 -28.47 -16.91
C GLN A 151 -21.37 -28.77 -17.92
N MET A 152 -21.06 -27.81 -18.79
CA MET A 152 -20.01 -27.97 -19.80
C MET A 152 -18.62 -28.17 -19.17
N SER A 153 -18.25 -27.35 -18.18
CA SER A 153 -16.97 -27.51 -17.49
C SER A 153 -16.91 -28.82 -16.69
N GLN A 154 -18.00 -29.21 -16.03
CA GLN A 154 -18.05 -30.47 -15.26
C GLN A 154 -17.97 -31.70 -16.15
N ASP A 155 -18.71 -31.73 -17.26
CA ASP A 155 -18.71 -32.87 -18.17
C ASP A 155 -17.35 -33.02 -18.86
N TYR A 156 -16.68 -31.91 -19.17
CA TYR A 156 -15.31 -31.92 -19.67
C TYR A 156 -14.33 -32.48 -18.63
N ALA A 157 -14.37 -31.98 -17.39
CA ALA A 157 -13.50 -32.45 -16.31
C ALA A 157 -13.69 -33.93 -15.95
N LYS A 158 -14.89 -34.49 -16.13
CA LYS A 158 -15.18 -35.91 -15.90
C LYS A 158 -14.65 -36.83 -16.99
N THR A 159 -14.56 -36.34 -18.22
CA THR A 159 -14.25 -37.16 -19.41
C THR A 159 -12.80 -37.02 -19.89
N HIS A 160 -12.05 -36.05 -19.33
CA HIS A 160 -10.67 -35.73 -19.71
C HIS A 160 -9.72 -35.89 -18.53
N THR A 161 -8.42 -35.95 -18.82
CA THR A 161 -7.39 -36.01 -17.80
C THR A 161 -7.26 -34.69 -17.03
N PRO A 162 -6.71 -34.68 -15.80
CA PRO A 162 -6.49 -33.43 -15.05
C PRO A 162 -5.64 -32.39 -15.78
N ALA A 163 -4.69 -32.83 -16.60
CA ALA A 163 -3.84 -31.93 -17.39
C ALA A 163 -4.63 -31.24 -18.52
N GLU A 164 -5.54 -31.96 -19.17
CA GLU A 164 -6.44 -31.43 -20.20
C GLU A 164 -7.48 -30.48 -19.58
N ALA A 165 -8.04 -30.83 -18.42
CA ALA A 165 -8.93 -29.94 -17.67
C ALA A 165 -8.24 -28.62 -17.27
N ALA A 166 -6.99 -28.68 -16.80
CA ALA A 166 -6.20 -27.48 -16.50
C ALA A 166 -5.86 -26.65 -17.76
N ALA A 167 -5.69 -27.29 -18.91
CA ALA A 167 -5.49 -26.60 -20.18
C ALA A 167 -6.77 -25.90 -20.66
N PHE A 168 -7.92 -26.56 -20.51
CA PHE A 168 -9.24 -25.98 -20.76
C PHE A 168 -9.49 -24.74 -19.88
N GLU A 169 -9.26 -24.80 -18.57
CA GLU A 169 -9.46 -23.65 -17.68
C GLU A 169 -8.57 -22.44 -18.05
N ARG A 170 -7.35 -22.72 -18.52
CA ARG A 170 -6.45 -21.67 -19.01
C ARG A 170 -6.99 -21.02 -20.28
N LEU A 171 -7.48 -21.80 -21.25
CA LEU A 171 -8.08 -21.30 -22.48
C LEU A 171 -9.37 -20.51 -22.19
N HIS A 172 -10.20 -21.04 -21.30
CA HIS A 172 -11.41 -20.39 -20.81
C HIS A 172 -11.10 -19.00 -20.24
N GLY A 173 -10.17 -18.89 -19.28
CA GLY A 173 -9.77 -17.61 -18.71
C GLY A 173 -9.12 -16.66 -19.73
N GLN A 174 -8.39 -17.18 -20.71
CA GLN A 174 -7.86 -16.36 -21.82
C GLN A 174 -8.98 -15.73 -22.66
N TYR A 175 -10.06 -16.46 -22.93
CA TYR A 175 -11.18 -15.94 -23.71
C TYR A 175 -12.05 -14.94 -22.95
N GLU A 176 -12.19 -15.09 -21.63
CA GLU A 176 -12.88 -14.08 -20.80
C GLU A 176 -12.20 -12.72 -20.86
N MET A 177 -10.87 -12.70 -20.97
CA MET A 177 -10.06 -11.48 -20.99
C MET A 177 -9.76 -10.97 -22.41
N ASN A 178 -10.18 -11.70 -23.46
CA ASN A 178 -9.86 -11.35 -24.84
C ASN A 178 -10.85 -10.33 -25.40
N GLY A 179 -10.46 -9.05 -25.43
CA GLY A 179 -11.30 -7.96 -25.94
C GLY A 179 -11.69 -8.06 -27.42
N VAL A 180 -10.86 -8.69 -28.26
CA VAL A 180 -11.17 -8.91 -29.69
C VAL A 180 -12.26 -9.97 -29.83
N PHE A 181 -12.11 -11.08 -29.11
CA PHE A 181 -13.10 -12.14 -29.06
C PHE A 181 -14.43 -11.60 -28.51
N TYR A 182 -14.39 -10.82 -27.43
CA TYR A 182 -15.56 -10.15 -26.87
C TYR A 182 -16.29 -9.29 -27.91
N LYS A 183 -15.58 -8.39 -28.58
CA LYS A 183 -16.17 -7.49 -29.57
C LYS A 183 -16.81 -8.26 -30.73
N ASP A 184 -16.17 -9.33 -31.20
CA ASP A 184 -16.70 -10.16 -32.29
C ASP A 184 -18.04 -10.82 -31.91
N TRP A 185 -18.07 -11.60 -30.83
CA TRP A 185 -19.28 -12.34 -30.50
C TRP A 185 -20.40 -11.44 -29.98
N SER A 186 -20.08 -10.39 -29.21
CA SER A 186 -21.09 -9.49 -28.67
C SER A 186 -21.83 -8.72 -29.76
N THR A 187 -21.13 -8.28 -30.81
CA THR A 187 -21.74 -7.60 -31.97
C THR A 187 -22.68 -8.52 -32.75
N ARG A 188 -22.37 -9.82 -32.82
CA ARG A 188 -23.16 -10.81 -33.57
C ARG A 188 -24.34 -11.38 -32.78
N LEU A 189 -24.17 -11.58 -31.48
CA LEU A 189 -25.09 -12.36 -30.66
C LEU A 189 -26.02 -11.51 -29.78
N ILE A 190 -25.60 -10.32 -29.36
CA ILE A 190 -26.41 -9.46 -28.49
C ILE A 190 -27.40 -8.67 -29.35
N GLY A 191 -28.70 -8.79 -29.03
CA GLY A 191 -29.75 -8.05 -29.71
C GLY A 191 -29.73 -6.54 -29.41
N PRO A 192 -30.35 -5.72 -30.27
CA PRO A 192 -30.32 -4.27 -30.17
C PRO A 192 -30.91 -3.72 -28.86
N GLN A 193 -31.93 -4.37 -28.27
CA GLN A 193 -32.50 -3.91 -27.01
C GLN A 193 -31.55 -4.14 -25.82
N SER A 194 -30.90 -5.31 -25.78
CA SER A 194 -29.84 -5.60 -24.80
C SER A 194 -28.69 -4.61 -24.92
N ALA A 195 -28.19 -4.36 -26.14
CA ALA A 195 -27.12 -3.40 -26.38
C ALA A 195 -27.50 -1.97 -25.95
N ALA A 196 -28.74 -1.55 -26.21
CA ALA A 196 -29.24 -0.24 -25.80
C ALA A 196 -29.36 -0.13 -24.26
N ALA A 197 -29.85 -1.17 -23.59
CA ALA A 197 -29.94 -1.21 -22.13
C ALA A 197 -28.56 -1.10 -21.47
N TYR A 198 -27.58 -1.84 -21.99
CA TYR A 198 -26.20 -1.80 -21.52
C TYR A 198 -25.54 -0.44 -21.73
N LYS A 199 -25.69 0.15 -22.92
CA LYS A 199 -25.16 1.49 -23.21
C LYS A 199 -25.83 2.58 -22.35
N GLY A 200 -27.13 2.46 -22.11
CA GLY A 200 -27.86 3.34 -21.19
C GLY A 200 -27.34 3.24 -19.76
N ALA A 201 -26.99 2.03 -19.32
CA ALA A 201 -26.37 1.81 -18.03
C ALA A 201 -24.99 2.48 -17.91
N GLU A 202 -24.13 2.34 -18.90
CA GLU A 202 -22.82 3.00 -18.91
C GLU A 202 -22.92 4.54 -18.88
N ALA A 203 -23.85 5.11 -19.65
CA ALA A 203 -24.07 6.55 -19.69
C ALA A 203 -24.57 7.11 -18.33
N SER A 204 -25.45 6.37 -17.67
CA SER A 204 -25.99 6.68 -16.34
C SER A 204 -24.90 6.68 -15.26
N LEU A 205 -24.06 5.65 -15.23
CA LEU A 205 -22.92 5.55 -14.33
C LEU A 205 -21.94 6.72 -14.49
N SER A 206 -21.59 7.05 -15.74
CA SER A 206 -20.71 8.19 -16.03
C SER A 206 -21.30 9.52 -15.53
N ALA A 207 -22.60 9.74 -15.75
CA ALA A 207 -23.28 10.95 -15.27
C ALA A 207 -23.37 11.03 -13.73
N SER A 208 -23.60 9.90 -13.05
CA SER A 208 -23.59 9.85 -11.58
C SER A 208 -22.20 10.09 -10.99
N GLY A 209 -21.15 9.53 -11.61
CA GLY A 209 -19.76 9.75 -11.19
C GLY A 209 -19.35 11.21 -11.35
N GLN A 210 -19.75 11.86 -12.44
CA GLN A 210 -19.49 13.27 -12.68
C GLN A 210 -20.20 14.17 -11.67
N LYS A 211 -21.47 13.87 -11.33
CA LYS A 211 -22.20 14.60 -10.28
C LYS A 211 -21.60 14.43 -8.88
N HIS A 212 -21.16 13.22 -8.53
CA HIS A 212 -20.48 12.98 -7.25
C HIS A 212 -19.18 13.77 -7.16
N TYR A 213 -18.37 13.73 -8.23
CA TYR A 213 -17.14 14.51 -8.34
C TYR A 213 -17.39 16.03 -8.23
N GLU A 214 -18.44 16.53 -8.89
CA GLU A 214 -18.84 17.94 -8.78
C GLU A 214 -19.32 18.32 -7.37
N GLN A 215 -20.07 17.43 -6.70
CA GLN A 215 -20.50 17.60 -5.31
C GLN A 215 -19.33 17.60 -4.33
N GLU A 216 -18.42 16.64 -4.42
CA GLU A 216 -17.19 16.60 -3.62
C GLU A 216 -16.34 17.85 -3.87
N MET A 217 -16.22 18.31 -5.11
CA MET A 217 -15.50 19.55 -5.43
C MET A 217 -16.18 20.80 -4.85
N GLN A 218 -17.52 20.85 -4.80
CA GLN A 218 -18.24 21.94 -4.15
C GLN A 218 -18.09 21.89 -2.62
N GLN A 219 -18.16 20.70 -2.04
CA GLN A 219 -17.98 20.50 -0.61
C GLN A 219 -16.54 20.82 -0.18
N TYR A 220 -15.55 20.39 -0.95
CA TYR A 220 -14.15 20.78 -0.78
C TYR A 220 -13.95 22.30 -0.86
N LYS A 221 -14.63 22.99 -1.79
CA LYS A 221 -14.58 24.46 -1.86
C LYS A 221 -15.23 25.14 -0.65
N GLN A 222 -16.32 24.59 -0.13
CA GLN A 222 -17.00 25.11 1.06
C GLN A 222 -16.17 24.87 2.34
N ASP A 223 -15.59 23.68 2.48
CA ASP A 223 -14.73 23.30 3.60
C ASP A 223 -13.40 24.07 3.56
N SER A 224 -12.84 24.28 2.37
CA SER A 224 -11.67 25.15 2.17
C SER A 224 -11.97 26.61 2.51
N ALA A 225 -13.14 27.13 2.14
CA ALA A 225 -13.55 28.49 2.50
C ALA A 225 -13.83 28.65 4.00
N ALA A 226 -14.40 27.63 4.65
CA ALA A 226 -14.60 27.58 6.09
C ALA A 226 -13.27 27.46 6.85
N GLN A 227 -12.31 26.67 6.35
CA GLN A 227 -10.94 26.60 6.87
C GLN A 227 -10.19 27.92 6.68
N GLN A 228 -10.33 28.61 5.54
CA GLN A 228 -9.74 29.93 5.33
C GLN A 228 -10.35 31.02 6.22
N ALA A 229 -11.63 30.88 6.59
CA ALA A 229 -12.30 31.76 7.55
C ALA A 229 -11.87 31.48 9.00
N ALA A 230 -11.67 30.20 9.35
CA ALA A 230 -11.14 29.78 10.66
C ALA A 230 -9.65 30.15 10.81
N ASP A 231 -8.84 29.99 9.77
CA ASP A 231 -7.44 30.41 9.72
C ASP A 231 -7.31 31.94 9.88
N LYS A 232 -8.21 32.73 9.28
CA LYS A 232 -8.22 34.19 9.51
C LYS A 232 -8.51 34.60 10.96
N GLN A 233 -9.15 33.74 11.77
CA GLN A 233 -9.33 33.98 13.21
C GLN A 233 -8.16 33.45 14.06
N ILE A 234 -7.35 32.52 13.55
CA ILE A 234 -6.19 31.95 14.26
C ILE A 234 -4.89 32.72 13.97
N TYR A 235 -4.67 33.22 12.75
CA TYR A 235 -3.42 33.91 12.37
C TYR A 235 -3.36 35.41 12.75
N GLY A 236 -4.27 35.86 13.61
CA GLY A 236 -4.36 37.22 14.10
C GLY A 236 -3.82 37.41 15.51
N THR A 237 -2.76 36.72 15.95
CA THR A 237 -1.78 37.13 16.99
C THR A 237 -0.81 35.98 17.32
N GLN A 238 0.43 36.33 17.66
CA GLN A 238 1.55 35.41 17.91
C GLN A 238 1.24 34.23 18.86
N GLY A 239 1.45 33.00 18.40
CA GLY A 239 1.54 31.81 19.25
C GLY A 239 1.48 30.50 18.46
N LEU A 240 2.59 29.75 18.38
CA LEU A 240 2.58 28.38 17.88
C LEU A 240 1.79 27.50 18.86
N SER A 241 0.83 26.70 18.37
CA SER A 241 0.00 25.82 19.21
C SER A 241 0.86 24.78 19.97
N ASN A 242 0.52 24.55 21.24
CA ASN A 242 1.23 23.61 22.14
C ASN A 242 0.51 22.27 22.28
N ASP A 243 -0.45 21.95 21.41
CA ASP A 243 -1.07 20.63 21.41
C ASP A 243 -0.03 19.53 21.04
N PRO A 244 -0.18 18.30 21.57
CA PRO A 244 0.79 17.22 21.36
C PRO A 244 1.06 16.91 19.88
N THR A 245 0.04 17.06 19.02
CA THR A 245 0.12 16.83 17.58
C THR A 245 0.97 17.90 16.88
N ALA A 246 0.79 19.18 17.23
CA ALA A 246 1.61 20.27 16.76
C ALA A 246 3.04 20.19 17.28
N VAL A 247 3.27 19.75 18.52
CA VAL A 247 4.61 19.50 19.07
C VAL A 247 5.33 18.39 18.31
N ALA A 248 4.67 17.25 18.07
CA ALA A 248 5.25 16.13 17.31
C ALA A 248 5.55 16.51 15.86
N THR A 249 4.67 17.29 15.23
CA THR A 249 4.85 17.79 13.86
C THR A 249 6.02 18.77 13.79
N ARG A 250 6.13 19.72 14.72
CA ARG A 250 7.27 20.64 14.84
C ARG A 250 8.58 19.87 15.00
N ARG A 251 8.65 18.95 15.95
CA ARG A 251 9.86 18.15 16.19
C ARG A 251 10.27 17.34 14.96
N CYS A 252 9.32 16.75 14.24
CA CYS A 252 9.59 16.04 13.01
C CYS A 252 10.17 16.95 11.91
N LEU A 253 9.66 18.18 11.77
CA LEU A 253 10.18 19.20 10.85
C LEU A 253 11.59 19.65 11.23
N GLU A 254 11.81 19.88 12.52
CA GLU A 254 13.10 20.29 13.09
C GLU A 254 14.17 19.21 12.88
N LEU A 255 13.81 17.92 12.97
CA LEU A 255 14.69 16.77 12.69
C LEU A 255 15.03 16.52 11.21
N GLY A 256 14.48 17.29 10.26
CA GLY A 256 14.73 17.05 8.83
C GLY A 256 13.51 16.62 8.03
N GLY A 257 12.37 16.35 8.66
CA GLY A 257 11.16 15.88 7.99
C GLY A 257 10.49 16.95 7.12
N SER A 258 9.69 16.50 6.15
CA SER A 258 8.83 17.36 5.31
C SER A 258 7.51 17.68 6.01
N SER A 259 6.86 18.80 5.65
CA SER A 259 5.53 19.19 6.16
C SER A 259 4.51 18.07 6.03
N VAL A 260 4.37 17.50 4.83
CA VAL A 260 3.44 16.40 4.53
C VAL A 260 3.78 15.12 5.28
N GLY A 261 5.06 14.76 5.40
CA GLY A 261 5.50 13.56 6.11
C GLY A 261 5.30 13.66 7.63
N CYS A 262 5.42 14.87 8.18
CA CYS A 262 5.25 15.14 9.60
C CYS A 262 3.77 15.33 9.99
N MET A 263 2.96 15.99 9.15
CA MET A 263 1.51 16.12 9.37
C MET A 263 0.78 14.77 9.31
N GLY A 264 1.18 13.86 8.41
CA GLY A 264 0.62 12.51 8.35
C GLY A 264 0.87 11.67 9.62
N LYS A 265 1.99 11.90 10.31
CA LYS A 265 2.29 11.27 11.60
C LYS A 265 1.55 11.94 12.76
N GLY A 266 1.43 13.27 12.73
CA GLY A 266 0.62 14.02 13.69
C GLY A 266 -0.86 13.64 13.63
N PHE A 267 -1.43 13.51 12.42
CA PHE A 267 -2.81 13.08 12.22
C PHE A 267 -3.04 11.64 12.69
N LYS A 268 -2.11 10.71 12.45
CA LYS A 268 -2.19 9.34 12.97
C LYS A 268 -2.12 9.30 14.50
N SER A 269 -1.26 10.12 15.12
CA SER A 269 -1.15 10.20 16.58
C SER A 269 -2.41 10.79 17.22
N GLY A 270 -2.94 11.89 16.66
CA GLY A 270 -4.17 12.53 17.14
C GLY A 270 -5.43 11.70 16.87
N LEU A 271 -5.47 10.96 15.76
CA LEU A 271 -6.55 10.03 15.46
C LEU A 271 -6.55 8.86 16.46
N MET A 272 -5.38 8.32 16.85
CA MET A 272 -5.28 7.23 17.83
C MET A 272 -5.62 7.66 19.26
N ASP A 273 -5.27 8.89 19.66
CA ASP A 273 -5.69 9.48 20.93
C ASP A 273 -7.22 9.70 21.00
N LEU A 274 -7.87 10.03 19.87
CA LEU A 274 -9.32 10.22 19.78
C LEU A 274 -10.12 8.90 19.94
N ILE A 275 -9.50 7.74 19.65
CA ILE A 275 -10.09 6.39 19.82
C ILE A 275 -9.70 5.73 21.16
N GLY A 276 -9.04 6.47 22.07
CA GLY A 276 -8.74 6.00 23.43
C GLY A 276 -7.52 5.07 23.54
N PHE A 277 -6.72 4.93 22.48
CA PHE A 277 -5.43 4.23 22.54
C PHE A 277 -4.34 5.24 22.87
N GLY A 278 -4.14 5.48 24.16
CA GLY A 278 -3.03 6.31 24.64
C GLY A 278 -1.67 5.77 24.18
N THR A 279 -0.64 6.61 24.24
CA THR A 279 0.76 6.27 23.91
C THR A 279 1.29 5.03 24.64
N GLU A 280 0.68 4.65 25.77
CA GLU A 280 0.95 3.44 26.55
C GLU A 280 0.49 2.15 25.84
N ALA A 281 -0.59 2.20 25.05
CA ALA A 281 -1.11 1.04 24.31
C ALA A 281 -0.25 0.66 23.08
N GLN A 282 0.57 1.60 22.59
CA GLN A 282 1.50 1.33 21.49
C GLN A 282 2.72 0.52 21.96
N GLU A 283 3.15 0.67 23.23
CA GLU A 283 4.21 -0.16 23.83
C GLU A 283 3.76 -1.61 24.09
N GLU A 284 2.44 -1.83 24.24
CA GLU A 284 1.84 -3.15 24.47
C GLU A 284 1.66 -3.95 23.17
N PHE A 285 1.45 -3.30 22.02
CA PHE A 285 1.23 -3.99 20.73
C PHE A 285 2.51 -4.29 19.93
N THR A 286 3.61 -3.55 20.15
CA THR A 286 4.92 -3.82 19.50
C THR A 286 5.98 -4.39 20.46
N GLY A 287 5.64 -4.49 21.75
CA GLY A 287 6.62 -4.66 22.82
C GLY A 287 7.54 -3.43 22.93
N PRO A 288 8.15 -3.17 24.10
CA PRO A 288 9.17 -2.13 24.23
C PRO A 288 10.35 -2.51 23.33
N GLY A 289 10.69 -1.64 22.36
CA GLY A 289 11.90 -1.79 21.55
C GLY A 289 13.11 -1.97 22.47
N LYS A 290 13.78 -3.13 22.35
CA LYS A 290 14.89 -3.49 23.22
C LYS A 290 16.10 -2.62 22.88
N ALA A 291 16.64 -1.93 23.88
CA ALA A 291 17.85 -1.16 23.71
C ALA A 291 19.05 -2.11 23.74
N GLY A 292 19.85 -2.10 22.67
CA GLY A 292 21.10 -2.82 22.64
C GLY A 292 21.75 -2.80 21.26
N MET A 293 22.69 -3.72 21.07
CA MET A 293 23.30 -3.99 19.79
C MET A 293 22.57 -5.15 19.11
N VAL A 294 22.28 -4.96 17.83
CA VAL A 294 21.53 -5.88 16.97
C VAL A 294 22.33 -6.17 15.71
N LEU A 295 21.98 -7.25 15.02
CA LEU A 295 22.47 -7.54 13.68
C LEU A 295 21.35 -7.23 12.70
N SER A 296 21.64 -6.57 11.59
CA SER A 296 20.64 -6.28 10.56
C SER A 296 21.06 -6.83 9.21
N GLY A 297 20.07 -7.31 8.44
CA GLY A 297 20.21 -7.68 7.03
C GLY A 297 20.22 -9.19 6.77
N VAL A 298 20.29 -9.56 5.49
CA VAL A 298 20.12 -10.95 5.03
C VAL A 298 21.45 -11.56 4.63
N TYR A 299 21.94 -12.52 5.41
CA TYR A 299 23.18 -13.25 5.18
C TYR A 299 22.90 -14.51 4.36
N LYS A 300 23.64 -14.71 3.27
CA LYS A 300 23.40 -15.82 2.34
C LYS A 300 24.55 -16.80 2.35
N ASN A 301 24.25 -18.09 2.37
CA ASN A 301 25.26 -19.12 2.10
C ASN A 301 25.54 -19.14 0.59
N PRO A 302 26.78 -18.88 0.11
CA PRO A 302 27.05 -18.92 -1.33
C PRO A 302 26.98 -20.33 -1.92
N ALA A 303 27.06 -21.38 -1.08
CA ALA A 303 27.04 -22.77 -1.52
C ALA A 303 25.66 -23.43 -1.47
N THR A 304 24.65 -22.80 -0.87
CA THR A 304 23.30 -23.38 -0.71
C THR A 304 22.22 -22.29 -0.78
N VAL A 305 20.95 -22.67 -0.75
CA VAL A 305 19.82 -21.72 -0.72
C VAL A 305 19.54 -21.15 0.67
N THR A 306 20.30 -21.56 1.70
CA THR A 306 20.05 -21.16 3.09
C THR A 306 20.36 -19.69 3.32
N THR A 307 19.42 -18.98 3.94
CA THR A 307 19.52 -17.55 4.28
C THR A 307 19.20 -17.28 5.74
N LEU A 308 19.89 -16.33 6.35
CA LEU A 308 19.58 -15.81 7.68
C LEU A 308 19.25 -14.32 7.58
N GLY A 309 18.00 -13.94 7.80
CA GLY A 309 17.56 -12.54 7.82
C GLY A 309 17.48 -12.02 9.26
N PHE A 310 18.38 -11.12 9.66
CA PHE A 310 18.36 -10.54 11.00
C PHE A 310 17.59 -9.23 11.04
N GLY A 311 16.68 -9.13 12.01
CA GLY A 311 16.02 -7.90 12.43
C GLY A 311 16.38 -7.51 13.86
N GLU A 312 15.64 -6.56 14.42
CA GLU A 312 15.96 -5.97 15.73
C GLU A 312 15.94 -6.98 16.89
N SER A 313 15.08 -8.01 16.82
CA SER A 313 14.89 -8.98 17.91
C SER A 313 14.83 -10.43 17.47
N SER A 314 14.68 -10.69 16.17
CA SER A 314 14.56 -12.03 15.61
C SER A 314 15.45 -12.23 14.39
N VAL A 315 15.72 -13.49 14.08
CA VAL A 315 16.34 -13.94 12.86
C VAL A 315 15.41 -14.91 12.16
N THR A 316 15.13 -14.65 10.90
CA THR A 316 14.39 -15.56 10.03
C THR A 316 15.36 -16.52 9.35
N ILE A 317 15.11 -17.82 9.49
CA ILE A 317 15.90 -18.87 8.84
C ILE A 317 15.15 -19.37 7.62
N GLY A 318 15.73 -19.18 6.43
CA GLY A 318 15.13 -19.59 5.16
C GLY A 318 15.97 -20.62 4.40
N GLY A 319 15.33 -21.32 3.46
CA GLY A 319 16.02 -22.28 2.58
C GLY A 319 16.46 -23.57 3.29
N CYS A 320 15.70 -23.99 4.30
CA CYS A 320 15.95 -25.16 5.14
C CYS A 320 15.14 -26.40 4.70
N GLY A 321 15.28 -26.79 3.43
CA GLY A 321 14.55 -27.92 2.86
C GLY A 321 13.05 -27.61 2.67
N LYS A 322 12.18 -28.37 3.36
CA LYS A 322 10.72 -28.16 3.32
C LYS A 322 10.21 -27.25 4.44
N LEU A 323 11.08 -26.86 5.38
CA LEU A 323 10.69 -25.93 6.43
C LEU A 323 10.27 -24.61 5.80
N VAL A 324 9.17 -24.09 6.30
CA VAL A 324 8.73 -22.72 6.05
C VAL A 324 9.63 -21.79 6.84
N ASP A 325 9.87 -20.59 6.31
CA ASP A 325 10.65 -19.57 6.97
C ASP A 325 10.05 -19.28 8.36
N ASP A 326 10.85 -19.47 9.40
CA ASP A 326 10.46 -19.30 10.79
C ASP A 326 11.39 -18.30 11.49
N SER A 327 10.86 -17.58 12.48
CA SER A 327 11.57 -16.54 13.21
C SER A 327 12.04 -17.04 14.57
N HIS A 328 13.35 -16.93 14.80
CA HIS A 328 14.00 -17.35 16.02
C HIS A 328 14.52 -16.13 16.78
N ASN A 329 14.53 -16.19 18.11
CA ASN A 329 15.26 -15.19 18.90
C ASN A 329 16.76 -15.38 18.71
N TYR A 330 17.52 -14.30 18.85
CA TYR A 330 18.97 -14.38 18.89
C TYR A 330 19.55 -13.40 19.89
N ASN A 331 20.77 -13.68 20.33
CA ASN A 331 21.56 -12.79 21.17
C ASN A 331 22.97 -12.63 20.59
N ILE A 332 23.61 -11.50 20.88
CA ILE A 332 24.97 -11.22 20.44
C ILE A 332 25.87 -11.08 21.67
N ASP A 333 26.96 -11.84 21.69
CA ASP A 333 28.00 -11.80 22.72
C ASP A 333 29.31 -11.29 22.14
N LYS A 334 29.93 -10.32 22.83
CA LYS A 334 31.29 -9.88 22.51
C LYS A 334 32.31 -10.74 23.25
N ARG A 335 33.20 -11.39 22.51
CA ARG A 335 34.37 -12.09 23.05
C ARG A 335 35.65 -11.37 22.63
N PRO A 336 36.78 -11.57 23.35
CA PRO A 336 38.06 -11.06 22.91
C PRO A 336 38.35 -11.48 21.46
N GLY A 337 38.45 -10.50 20.56
CA GLY A 337 38.74 -10.71 19.14
C GLY A 337 37.64 -11.39 18.31
N SER A 338 36.45 -11.66 18.86
CA SER A 338 35.35 -12.30 18.10
C SER A 338 33.97 -11.84 18.56
N VAL A 339 32.99 -11.90 17.67
CA VAL A 339 31.58 -11.64 18.00
C VAL A 339 30.81 -12.91 17.74
N ARG A 340 30.08 -13.38 18.75
CA ARG A 340 29.29 -14.61 18.68
C ARG A 340 27.82 -14.24 18.62
N VAL A 341 27.11 -14.75 17.64
CA VAL A 341 25.66 -14.63 17.53
C VAL A 341 25.07 -16.00 17.83
N THR A 342 24.25 -16.10 18.87
CA THR A 342 23.60 -17.34 19.27
C THR A 342 22.14 -17.24 18.91
N VAL A 343 21.69 -18.10 18.01
CA VAL A 343 20.28 -18.19 17.61
C VAL A 343 19.63 -19.34 18.35
N ASP A 344 18.48 -19.06 18.95
CA ASP A 344 17.70 -20.06 19.69
C ASP A 344 17.18 -21.10 18.72
N ASN A 345 17.63 -22.35 18.87
CA ASN A 345 17.21 -23.48 18.05
C ASN A 345 17.22 -24.75 18.91
N GLU A 346 16.33 -25.68 18.58
CA GLU A 346 16.25 -27.00 19.21
C GLU A 346 16.67 -28.08 18.22
N PRO A 347 17.32 -29.17 18.68
CA PRO A 347 17.72 -29.41 20.08
C PRO A 347 18.94 -28.59 20.51
N ASN A 348 19.69 -28.01 19.57
CA ASN A 348 20.91 -27.27 19.85
C ASN A 348 20.85 -25.85 19.28
N PRO A 349 21.31 -24.83 20.02
CA PRO A 349 21.38 -23.47 19.51
C PRO A 349 22.34 -23.38 18.32
N ILE A 350 22.03 -22.51 17.36
CA ILE A 350 22.92 -22.25 16.22
C ILE A 350 23.90 -21.16 16.65
N VAL A 351 25.18 -21.52 16.76
CA VAL A 351 26.24 -20.59 17.13
C VAL A 351 26.96 -20.09 15.89
N LEU A 352 26.89 -18.80 15.63
CA LEU A 352 27.57 -18.12 14.54
C LEU A 352 28.71 -17.26 15.08
N THR A 353 29.81 -17.20 14.36
CA THR A 353 30.93 -16.29 14.65
C THR A 353 31.05 -15.27 13.54
N MET A 354 31.03 -13.99 13.88
CA MET A 354 31.25 -12.91 12.92
C MET A 354 32.72 -12.85 12.53
N ARG A 355 32.97 -12.85 11.23
CA ARG A 355 34.29 -12.72 10.63
C ARG A 355 34.69 -11.25 10.50
N PRO A 356 35.99 -10.96 10.31
CA PRO A 356 36.46 -9.59 10.07
C PRO A 356 35.85 -8.92 8.83
N ASP A 357 35.42 -9.70 7.84
CA ASP A 357 34.76 -9.20 6.62
C ASP A 357 33.26 -8.89 6.81
N GLY A 358 32.75 -8.99 8.04
CA GLY A 358 31.33 -8.81 8.36
C GLY A 358 30.45 -10.02 8.06
N GLY A 359 30.98 -11.07 7.41
CA GLY A 359 30.28 -12.33 7.20
C GLY A 359 30.13 -13.14 8.49
N LEU A 360 29.32 -14.20 8.45
CA LEU A 360 29.11 -15.10 9.58
C LEU A 360 29.63 -16.50 9.25
N THR A 361 30.19 -17.18 10.23
CA THR A 361 30.58 -18.59 10.14
C THR A 361 29.74 -19.39 11.13
N GLY A 362 28.89 -20.28 10.62
CA GLY A 362 28.07 -21.17 11.43
C GLY A 362 28.65 -22.57 11.58
N PRO A 363 27.90 -23.48 12.24
CA PRO A 363 28.36 -24.83 12.61
C PRO A 363 28.44 -25.81 11.43
N GLY A 364 28.05 -25.42 10.22
CA GLY A 364 27.91 -26.32 9.08
C GLY A 364 26.53 -26.96 9.06
N LEU A 365 26.48 -28.29 8.97
CA LEU A 365 25.22 -29.03 8.90
C LEU A 365 24.58 -29.11 10.30
N ILE A 366 23.36 -28.59 10.45
CA ILE A 366 22.62 -28.59 11.71
C ILE A 366 21.14 -28.86 11.48
N ASP A 367 20.51 -29.51 12.45
CA ASP A 367 19.06 -29.73 12.43
C ASP A 367 18.37 -28.51 13.04
N VAL A 368 17.42 -27.94 12.29
CA VAL A 368 16.64 -26.76 12.64
C VAL A 368 15.21 -27.19 12.91
N LYS A 369 14.68 -26.77 14.05
CA LYS A 369 13.26 -26.95 14.37
C LYS A 369 12.46 -25.84 13.70
N GLY A 370 11.40 -26.20 12.99
CA GLY A 370 10.49 -25.26 12.37
C GLY A 370 9.17 -25.92 12.01
N HIS A 371 8.51 -25.37 11.00
CA HIS A 371 7.19 -25.83 10.58
C HIS A 371 7.19 -26.24 9.11
N ILE A 372 6.40 -27.27 8.77
CA ILE A 372 6.08 -27.62 7.38
C ILE A 372 4.59 -27.45 7.15
N ILE A 373 4.23 -27.16 5.90
CA ILE A 373 2.84 -27.17 5.46
C ILE A 373 2.41 -28.64 5.30
N VAL A 374 1.48 -29.10 6.13
CA VAL A 374 0.90 -30.46 6.07
C VAL A 374 -0.45 -30.51 5.37
N GLY A 375 -1.07 -29.35 5.16
CA GLY A 375 -2.39 -29.24 4.56
C GLY A 375 -2.79 -27.79 4.35
N TYR A 376 -4.04 -27.61 3.95
CA TYR A 376 -4.69 -26.31 3.90
C TYR A 376 -6.12 -26.50 4.39
N HIS A 377 -6.56 -25.64 5.30
CA HIS A 377 -7.98 -25.49 5.62
C HIS A 377 -8.50 -24.19 5.02
N THR A 378 -9.82 -24.11 4.90
CA THR A 378 -10.47 -22.94 4.34
C THR A 378 -11.10 -22.15 5.47
N GLU A 379 -10.48 -21.05 5.84
CA GLU A 379 -11.09 -20.08 6.74
C GLU A 379 -12.08 -19.24 5.97
N THR A 380 -13.25 -19.07 6.55
CA THR A 380 -14.28 -18.27 5.91
C THR A 380 -14.74 -17.18 6.87
N SER A 381 -14.27 -15.96 6.62
CA SER A 381 -14.70 -14.79 7.36
C SER A 381 -16.07 -14.36 6.84
N THR A 382 -17.03 -14.18 7.75
CA THR A 382 -18.33 -13.62 7.40
C THR A 382 -18.56 -12.33 8.16
N LEU A 383 -18.98 -11.28 7.46
CA LEU A 383 -19.35 -10.03 8.09
C LEU A 383 -20.60 -10.25 8.95
N MET A 384 -20.54 -9.85 10.21
CA MET A 384 -21.67 -9.89 11.14
C MET A 384 -22.11 -8.44 11.42
N ILE A 385 -23.39 -8.15 11.27
CA ILE A 385 -23.99 -6.87 11.62
C ILE A 385 -24.96 -7.11 12.78
N ASN A 386 -24.70 -6.48 13.93
CA ASN A 386 -25.49 -6.64 15.16
C ASN A 386 -25.61 -8.10 15.66
N GLY A 387 -24.55 -8.90 15.50
CA GLY A 387 -24.53 -10.31 15.93
C GLY A 387 -25.29 -11.27 14.99
N VAL A 388 -25.83 -10.78 13.88
CA VAL A 388 -26.47 -11.58 12.83
C VAL A 388 -25.62 -11.53 11.56
N ARG A 389 -25.60 -12.63 10.81
CA ARG A 389 -24.88 -12.73 9.53
C ARG A 389 -25.38 -11.65 8.57
N ALA A 390 -24.47 -10.81 8.06
CA ALA A 390 -24.83 -9.79 7.08
C ALA A 390 -25.44 -10.46 5.85
N MET A 391 -26.60 -9.99 5.44
CA MET A 391 -27.24 -10.47 4.22
C MET A 391 -26.46 -9.94 3.00
N PRO A 392 -26.50 -10.62 1.83
CA PRO A 392 -25.71 -10.26 0.65
C PRO A 392 -25.84 -8.79 0.18
N ASP A 393 -26.95 -8.14 0.51
CA ASP A 393 -27.31 -6.75 0.23
C ASP A 393 -26.77 -5.74 1.26
N GLN A 394 -26.14 -6.21 2.34
CA GLN A 394 -25.61 -5.37 3.41
C GLN A 394 -24.08 -5.20 3.35
N CYS A 395 -23.43 -5.78 2.35
CA CYS A 395 -21.98 -5.74 2.18
C CYS A 395 -21.60 -5.11 0.84
N ASN A 396 -20.69 -4.14 0.84
CA ASN A 396 -20.02 -3.65 -0.38
C ASN A 396 -18.93 -4.64 -0.83
N GLY A 397 -19.33 -5.84 -1.25
CA GLY A 397 -18.45 -6.96 -1.62
C GLY A 397 -19.00 -8.30 -1.14
N PRO A 398 -18.28 -9.42 -1.33
CA PRO A 398 -18.72 -10.70 -0.80
C PRO A 398 -18.83 -10.62 0.72
N CYS A 399 -20.05 -10.78 1.27
CA CYS A 399 -20.27 -10.85 2.72
C CYS A 399 -19.50 -11.96 3.40
N GLN A 400 -18.98 -12.90 2.61
CA GLN A 400 -18.22 -14.05 3.04
C GLN A 400 -16.95 -14.15 2.17
N THR A 401 -15.78 -13.97 2.77
CA THR A 401 -14.49 -14.18 2.11
C THR A 401 -13.90 -15.49 2.58
N SER A 402 -13.46 -16.31 1.61
CA SER A 402 -12.91 -17.63 1.87
C SER A 402 -11.44 -17.64 1.50
N THR A 403 -10.58 -17.88 2.48
CA THR A 403 -9.12 -17.88 2.32
C THR A 403 -8.60 -19.26 2.66
N ARG A 404 -7.76 -19.83 1.78
CA ARG A 404 -7.02 -21.05 2.11
C ARG A 404 -5.86 -20.69 3.03
N VAL A 405 -5.94 -21.16 4.26
CA VAL A 405 -4.92 -20.98 5.28
C VAL A 405 -4.12 -22.29 5.36
N PRO A 406 -2.78 -22.26 5.21
CA PRO A 406 -1.96 -23.45 5.37
C PRO A 406 -2.03 -24.00 6.79
N ASP A 407 -2.16 -25.34 6.89
CA ASP A 407 -2.01 -26.07 8.14
C ASP A 407 -0.53 -26.36 8.38
N TYR A 408 -0.01 -25.92 9.51
CA TYR A 408 1.38 -26.14 9.90
C TYR A 408 1.52 -27.27 10.90
N ALA A 409 2.53 -28.12 10.72
CA ALA A 409 2.96 -29.07 11.74
C ALA A 409 4.45 -28.88 12.06
N PRO A 410 4.86 -29.11 13.32
CA PRO A 410 6.26 -29.03 13.70
C PRO A 410 7.07 -30.11 12.97
N ALA A 411 8.26 -29.73 12.49
CA ALA A 411 9.18 -30.63 11.81
C ALA A 411 10.63 -30.22 12.05
N MET A 412 11.53 -31.18 11.81
CA MET A 412 12.96 -30.94 11.81
C MET A 412 13.47 -30.92 10.36
N GLY A 413 14.16 -29.85 10.00
CA GLY A 413 14.82 -29.70 8.70
C GLY A 413 16.32 -29.66 8.88
N ARG A 414 17.06 -30.32 7.99
CA ARG A 414 18.51 -30.29 8.02
C ARG A 414 19.02 -29.16 7.14
N CYS A 415 19.78 -28.23 7.73
CA CYS A 415 20.25 -27.01 7.09
C CYS A 415 21.77 -26.92 7.09
N THR A 416 22.33 -26.38 6.01
CA THR A 416 23.77 -26.13 5.92
C THR A 416 24.06 -24.66 6.23
N ILE A 417 24.34 -24.37 7.49
CA ILE A 417 24.70 -23.05 8.01
C ILE A 417 26.23 -22.99 8.17
N GLY A 418 26.93 -22.91 7.03
CA GLY A 418 28.39 -22.83 6.98
C GLY A 418 28.89 -21.38 6.93
N SER A 419 29.63 -21.02 5.88
CA SER A 419 30.03 -19.64 5.64
C SER A 419 28.86 -18.85 5.04
N LEU A 420 28.41 -17.81 5.72
CA LEU A 420 27.39 -16.88 5.24
C LEU A 420 28.06 -15.56 4.87
N ALA A 421 27.90 -15.17 3.60
CA ALA A 421 28.36 -13.88 3.12
C ALA A 421 27.34 -12.79 3.48
N MET A 422 27.87 -11.63 3.87
CA MET A 422 27.10 -10.39 3.83
C MET A 422 26.68 -10.14 2.37
N PRO A 423 25.47 -9.61 2.09
CA PRO A 423 25.16 -9.07 0.78
C PRO A 423 26.26 -8.10 0.38
N PRO A 424 26.67 -8.08 -0.90
CA PRO A 424 27.59 -7.06 -1.35
C PRO A 424 27.03 -5.70 -0.95
N SER A 425 27.84 -4.91 -0.24
CA SER A 425 27.44 -3.55 0.15
C SER A 425 26.89 -2.84 -1.08
N PRO A 426 25.76 -2.14 -0.97
CA PRO A 426 25.32 -1.25 -2.03
C PRO A 426 26.52 -0.39 -2.44
N LYS A 427 26.78 -0.28 -3.74
CA LYS A 427 27.90 0.48 -4.28
C LYS A 427 27.94 1.87 -3.58
N PRO A 428 29.09 2.30 -3.00
CA PRO A 428 29.14 3.46 -2.11
C PRO A 428 28.45 4.68 -2.70
N ALA A 429 27.55 5.29 -1.92
CA ALA A 429 26.97 6.58 -2.27
C ALA A 429 28.07 7.67 -2.28
N PRO A 430 28.03 8.66 -3.18
CA PRO A 430 29.00 9.75 -3.21
C PRO A 430 29.00 10.57 -1.92
N ALA A 431 30.18 10.98 -1.47
CA ALA A 431 30.43 11.67 -0.20
C ALA A 431 29.84 13.09 -0.07
N ASP A 432 29.13 13.60 -1.09
CA ASP A 432 28.59 14.97 -1.13
C ASP A 432 27.06 15.03 -1.29
N ALA A 433 26.33 13.94 -1.00
CA ALA A 433 24.88 13.96 -1.00
C ALA A 433 24.36 14.79 0.20
N LYS A 434 24.05 16.07 -0.04
CA LYS A 434 23.20 16.87 0.87
C LYS A 434 21.93 16.08 1.19
N PRO A 435 21.45 16.07 2.45
CA PRO A 435 20.25 15.34 2.82
C PRO A 435 19.09 15.83 1.95
N ALA A 436 18.47 14.90 1.23
CA ALA A 436 17.29 15.16 0.42
C ALA A 436 16.18 15.67 1.33
N LYS A 437 15.84 16.96 1.18
CA LYS A 437 14.53 17.46 1.56
C LYS A 437 13.51 16.75 0.66
N ASP A 438 12.32 16.48 1.20
CA ASP A 438 11.13 15.98 0.49
C ASP A 438 10.82 14.49 0.72
N SER A 439 10.26 14.20 1.91
CA SER A 439 9.56 12.95 2.20
C SER A 439 8.08 13.08 1.83
N GLY A 440 7.69 12.64 0.63
CA GLY A 440 6.28 12.52 0.22
C GLY A 440 5.65 11.18 0.64
N LEU A 441 4.38 10.99 0.25
CA LEU A 441 3.45 9.88 0.55
C LEU A 441 4.02 8.44 0.47
N THR A 442 5.17 8.23 -0.16
CA THR A 442 5.91 6.96 -0.22
C THR A 442 6.42 6.47 1.13
N SER A 443 6.59 7.34 2.14
CA SER A 443 6.92 6.93 3.52
C SER A 443 5.78 6.17 4.21
N LEU A 444 4.53 6.39 3.79
CA LEU A 444 3.36 5.70 4.37
C LEU A 444 3.23 4.28 3.77
N VAL A 445 3.53 4.13 2.49
CA VAL A 445 3.51 2.83 1.78
C VAL A 445 4.74 1.98 2.14
N ALA A 446 5.92 2.59 2.32
CA ALA A 446 7.11 1.88 2.81
C ALA A 446 6.92 1.33 4.23
N GLY A 447 6.32 2.12 5.14
CA GLY A 447 6.02 1.66 6.50
C GLY A 447 4.92 0.60 6.59
N ILE A 448 3.97 0.56 5.65
CA ILE A 448 2.93 -0.48 5.57
C ILE A 448 3.48 -1.76 4.90
N ALA A 449 4.39 -1.63 3.92
CA ALA A 449 5.08 -2.76 3.29
C ALA A 449 6.10 -3.45 4.24
N GLU A 450 6.74 -2.69 5.14
CA GLU A 450 7.63 -3.22 6.20
C GLU A 450 6.86 -4.04 7.27
N MET A 451 5.58 -3.74 7.48
CA MET A 451 4.74 -4.41 8.49
C MET A 451 4.06 -5.69 7.97
N LEU A 452 3.97 -5.89 6.65
CA LEU A 452 3.17 -6.97 6.03
C LEU A 452 3.99 -7.95 5.17
N SER A 453 5.32 -7.88 5.21
CA SER A 453 6.19 -8.87 4.56
C SER A 453 6.43 -10.09 5.48
N PRO A 454 6.25 -11.34 5.00
CA PRO A 454 6.72 -12.51 5.74
C PRO A 454 8.26 -12.46 5.76
N GLY A 455 8.82 -12.18 6.95
CA GLY A 455 10.23 -11.78 7.13
C GLY A 455 10.42 -10.36 7.69
N GLY A 456 9.36 -9.72 8.21
CA GLY A 456 9.40 -8.44 8.89
C GLY A 456 10.51 -8.36 9.95
N GLY A 457 11.52 -7.53 9.68
CA GLY A 457 12.62 -7.30 10.61
C GLY A 457 13.87 -6.67 9.97
N ALA A 458 14.17 -6.95 8.70
CA ALA A 458 15.29 -6.32 8.02
C ALA A 458 14.85 -4.95 7.46
N ALA A 459 14.80 -3.94 8.34
CA ALA A 459 14.73 -2.54 7.94
C ALA A 459 15.77 -2.26 6.84
N ASN A 460 15.46 -1.32 5.94
CA ASN A 460 16.33 -0.83 4.85
C ASN A 460 17.67 -0.19 5.29
N GLY A 461 18.24 -0.61 6.42
CA GLY A 461 19.58 -0.27 6.87
C GLY A 461 20.64 -1.06 6.13
N GLU A 462 21.83 -0.48 6.03
CA GLU A 462 23.04 -1.20 5.66
C GLU A 462 23.15 -2.51 6.47
N VAL A 463 23.75 -3.55 5.88
CA VAL A 463 23.93 -4.85 6.56
C VAL A 463 25.03 -4.76 7.61
N GLY A 464 24.87 -5.42 8.77
CA GLY A 464 25.89 -5.48 9.82
C GLY A 464 25.39 -5.13 11.22
N LEU A 465 26.32 -4.85 12.13
CA LEU A 465 26.04 -4.52 13.54
C LEU A 465 25.41 -3.12 13.66
N ARG A 466 24.29 -3.00 14.37
CA ARG A 466 23.58 -1.74 14.59
C ARG A 466 23.25 -1.55 16.06
N MET A 467 23.00 -0.30 16.42
CA MET A 467 22.42 0.04 17.71
C MET A 467 20.92 0.29 17.54
N THR A 468 20.14 -0.10 18.53
CA THR A 468 18.71 0.23 18.61
C THR A 468 18.36 0.74 20.00
N GLY A 469 17.26 1.48 20.07
CA GLY A 469 16.65 1.95 21.30
C GLY A 469 17.17 3.31 21.77
N LYS A 470 16.57 3.76 22.88
CA LYS A 470 16.80 5.08 23.47
C LYS A 470 17.76 4.98 24.64
N TYR A 471 18.75 5.86 24.67
CA TYR A 471 19.74 5.97 25.73
C TYR A 471 19.76 7.41 26.25
N SER A 472 19.87 7.58 27.56
CA SER A 472 19.95 8.92 28.13
C SER A 472 20.81 8.95 29.39
N ASP A 473 21.47 10.08 29.61
CA ASP A 473 22.16 10.40 30.86
C ASP A 473 21.38 11.43 31.72
N GLY A 474 20.16 11.77 31.27
CA GLY A 474 19.28 12.78 31.87
C GLY A 474 19.27 14.12 31.15
N ARG A 475 20.37 14.53 30.50
CA ARG A 475 20.45 15.80 29.75
C ARG A 475 20.55 15.59 28.25
N LEU A 476 21.31 14.60 27.83
CA LEU A 476 21.47 14.18 26.44
C LEU A 476 20.70 12.88 26.22
N LEU A 477 19.96 12.83 25.13
CA LEU A 477 19.22 11.64 24.68
C LEU A 477 19.71 11.22 23.31
N LEU A 478 19.95 9.92 23.16
CA LEU A 478 20.34 9.28 21.92
C LEU A 478 19.26 8.26 21.55
N ASP A 479 18.60 8.44 20.43
CA ASP A 479 17.57 7.51 19.93
C ASP A 479 18.07 6.85 18.65
N PHE A 480 18.54 5.61 18.75
CA PHE A 480 19.13 4.88 17.63
C PHE A 480 18.05 4.20 16.79
N THR A 481 18.04 4.50 15.49
CA THR A 481 17.12 3.91 14.51
C THR A 481 17.84 3.58 13.21
N GLY A 482 17.98 2.29 12.89
CA GLY A 482 18.64 1.87 11.65
C GLY A 482 20.06 2.40 11.52
N ASN A 483 20.31 3.27 10.54
CA ASN A 483 21.63 3.84 10.21
C ASN A 483 21.88 5.27 10.75
N SER A 484 20.94 5.82 11.52
CA SER A 484 21.08 7.15 12.12
C SER A 484 20.59 7.13 13.56
N LEU A 485 20.96 8.16 14.30
CA LEU A 485 20.33 8.43 15.59
C LEU A 485 19.81 9.85 15.65
N VAL A 486 18.83 10.07 16.51
CA VAL A 486 18.48 11.41 16.97
C VAL A 486 19.31 11.71 18.21
N VAL A 487 19.95 12.87 18.21
CA VAL A 487 20.67 13.43 19.36
C VAL A 487 19.84 14.60 19.88
N ASP A 488 19.27 14.50 21.08
CA ASP A 488 18.58 15.60 21.75
C ASP A 488 19.43 16.15 22.90
N CYS A 489 19.76 17.44 22.85
CA CYS A 489 20.45 18.20 23.89
C CYS A 489 19.61 19.45 24.23
N GLY A 490 18.87 19.39 25.34
CA GLY A 490 17.89 20.41 25.73
C GLY A 490 16.85 20.67 24.64
N GLN A 491 16.80 21.88 24.08
CA GLN A 491 15.91 22.21 22.95
C GLN A 491 16.53 21.88 21.59
N ALA A 492 17.86 21.77 21.51
CA ALA A 492 18.53 21.44 20.27
C ALA A 492 18.45 19.94 19.98
N HIS A 493 18.08 19.59 18.76
CA HIS A 493 18.08 18.20 18.33
C HIS A 493 18.46 18.07 16.86
N VAL A 494 19.11 16.97 16.52
CA VAL A 494 19.58 16.70 15.17
C VAL A 494 19.58 15.20 14.89
N ARG A 495 19.31 14.83 13.65
CA ARG A 495 19.57 13.47 13.18
C ARG A 495 21.01 13.38 12.69
N ALA A 496 21.80 12.48 13.28
CA ALA A 496 23.19 12.25 12.94
C ALA A 496 23.40 10.82 12.43
N PRO A 497 24.24 10.61 11.39
CA PRO A 497 24.67 9.27 11.03
C PRO A 497 25.63 8.71 12.09
N TYR A 498 25.70 7.39 12.19
CA TYR A 498 26.67 6.71 13.04
C TYR A 498 27.19 5.43 12.39
N THR A 499 28.32 4.95 12.87
CA THR A 499 28.86 3.63 12.53
C THR A 499 29.16 2.82 13.79
N VAL A 500 29.17 1.50 13.67
CA VAL A 500 29.56 0.57 14.75
C VAL A 500 30.86 -0.12 14.35
N GLU A 501 31.92 0.11 15.11
CA GLU A 501 33.20 -0.57 14.99
C GLU A 501 33.26 -1.77 15.94
N ASN A 502 33.68 -2.91 15.41
CA ASN A 502 33.93 -4.13 16.16
C ASN A 502 35.39 -4.19 16.65
N SER A 503 35.74 -3.39 17.65
CA SER A 503 37.09 -3.40 18.24
C SER A 503 37.33 -4.68 19.08
N PRO A 504 38.57 -5.06 19.45
CA PRO A 504 38.85 -6.36 20.07
C PRO A 504 38.04 -6.69 21.34
N ASN A 505 37.80 -5.70 22.20
CA ASN A 505 37.22 -5.91 23.54
C ASN A 505 35.86 -5.22 23.77
N THR A 506 35.43 -4.35 22.86
CA THR A 506 34.19 -3.57 23.00
C THR A 506 33.65 -3.23 21.61
N PHE A 507 32.39 -2.85 21.53
CA PHE A 507 31.87 -2.13 20.37
C PHE A 507 32.07 -0.65 20.58
N LEU A 508 32.55 0.05 19.54
CA LEU A 508 32.65 1.50 19.52
C LEU A 508 31.62 2.05 18.54
N ILE A 509 30.83 3.01 18.99
CA ILE A 509 29.80 3.68 18.21
C ILE A 509 30.34 5.06 17.88
N HIS A 510 30.65 5.31 16.61
CA HIS A 510 31.14 6.61 16.15
C HIS A 510 29.97 7.44 15.64
N VAL A 511 29.62 8.49 16.38
CA VAL A 511 28.54 9.40 16.04
C VAL A 511 29.11 10.58 15.28
N GLN A 512 28.63 10.78 14.05
CA GLN A 512 29.03 11.89 13.19
C GLN A 512 28.11 13.09 13.42
N ASN A 513 28.30 13.76 14.55
CA ASN A 513 27.55 14.97 14.89
C ASN A 513 28.25 16.23 14.33
N SER A 514 27.48 17.13 13.72
CA SER A 514 28.01 18.33 13.06
C SER A 514 28.65 19.33 14.01
N GLY A 515 28.25 19.36 15.28
CA GLY A 515 28.89 20.17 16.33
C GLY A 515 29.98 19.43 17.10
N GLY A 516 30.52 18.36 16.53
CA GLY A 516 31.68 17.62 17.03
C GLY A 516 31.41 16.12 17.08
N PRO A 517 32.16 15.29 16.32
CA PRO A 517 31.99 13.85 16.39
C PRO A 517 32.42 13.32 17.76
N PHE A 518 31.75 12.27 18.22
CA PHE A 518 32.09 11.62 19.48
C PHE A 518 31.95 10.10 19.35
N THR A 519 32.61 9.37 20.24
CA THR A 519 32.60 7.91 20.26
C THR A 519 32.04 7.41 21.58
N LEU A 520 31.18 6.40 21.51
CA LEU A 520 30.63 5.72 22.67
C LEU A 520 31.12 4.28 22.70
N ALA A 521 31.50 3.77 23.87
CA ALA A 521 31.80 2.37 24.09
C ALA A 521 30.58 1.67 24.70
N LEU A 522 30.11 0.59 24.06
CA LEU A 522 29.07 -0.27 24.61
C LEU A 522 29.61 -1.09 25.78
N GLN A 523 28.99 -0.92 26.93
CA GLN A 523 29.33 -1.65 28.15
C GLN A 523 28.56 -2.97 28.23
N PRO A 524 29.01 -3.91 29.08
CA PRO A 524 28.36 -5.22 29.22
C PRO A 524 26.91 -5.15 29.75
N ASP A 525 26.59 -4.10 30.49
CA ASP A 525 25.23 -3.80 31.00
C ASP A 525 24.34 -3.11 29.97
N ASN A 526 24.76 -3.09 28.69
CA ASN A 526 24.15 -2.35 27.58
C ASN A 526 24.10 -0.83 27.81
N SER A 527 24.84 -0.27 28.77
CA SER A 527 25.03 1.18 28.85
C SER A 527 26.04 1.66 27.79
N LEU A 528 25.95 2.92 27.38
CA LEU A 528 26.91 3.55 26.50
C LEU A 528 27.77 4.51 27.32
N ARG A 529 29.09 4.44 27.17
CA ARG A 529 30.02 5.39 27.81
C ARG A 529 30.78 6.19 26.78
N GLY A 530 30.67 7.50 26.83
CA GLY A 530 31.55 8.41 26.12
C GLY A 530 32.33 9.31 27.09
N ALA A 531 33.06 10.25 26.51
CA ALA A 531 33.73 11.32 27.25
C ALA A 531 33.77 12.59 26.39
N GLY A 532 33.95 13.74 27.05
CA GLY A 532 34.02 15.06 26.42
C GLY A 532 32.65 15.69 26.25
N SER A 533 32.60 16.79 25.49
CA SER A 533 31.38 17.55 25.21
C SER A 533 31.11 17.61 23.72
N THR A 534 29.85 17.66 23.31
CA THR A 534 29.43 17.85 21.91
C THR A 534 28.42 18.99 21.79
N SER A 535 28.47 19.75 20.70
CA SER A 535 27.44 20.74 20.38
C SER A 535 26.40 20.12 19.46
N VAL A 536 25.12 20.24 19.81
CA VAL A 536 24.02 19.82 18.95
C VAL A 536 23.53 21.04 18.20
N ASN A 537 23.86 21.10 16.91
CA ASN A 537 23.46 22.20 16.03
C ASN A 537 22.12 21.85 15.37
N GLY A 538 21.04 22.12 16.08
CA GLY A 538 19.67 21.90 15.61
C GLY A 538 19.07 23.12 14.90
N ARG A 539 17.77 23.02 14.63
CA ARG A 539 16.95 24.13 14.16
C ARG A 539 15.60 24.07 14.85
N LEU A 540 15.06 25.22 15.23
CA LEU A 540 13.76 25.34 15.86
C LEU A 540 12.79 25.98 14.88
N VAL A 541 11.55 25.50 14.85
CA VAL A 541 10.48 26.10 14.07
C VAL A 541 10.05 27.39 14.76
N THR A 542 10.25 28.53 14.08
CA THR A 542 9.89 29.87 14.59
C THR A 542 8.61 30.42 13.99
N GLY A 543 8.13 29.81 12.90
CA GLY A 543 6.85 30.15 12.29
C GLY A 543 6.46 29.14 11.21
N MET A 544 5.17 28.99 10.96
CA MET A 544 4.62 28.14 9.90
C MET A 544 3.47 28.89 9.21
N ASN A 545 3.55 29.01 7.89
CA ASN A 545 2.49 29.58 7.04
C ASN A 545 2.21 28.60 5.90
N GLY A 546 1.25 27.68 6.07
CA GLY A 546 1.04 26.57 5.13
C GLY A 546 2.25 25.64 5.07
N ASP A 547 2.80 25.41 3.88
CA ASP A 547 4.03 24.62 3.67
C ASP A 547 5.33 25.41 3.95
N ASP A 548 5.24 26.74 4.09
CA ASP A 548 6.41 27.58 4.39
C ASP A 548 6.72 27.55 5.90
N VAL A 549 7.76 26.80 6.25
CA VAL A 549 8.26 26.67 7.62
C VAL A 549 9.50 27.54 7.81
N ALA A 550 9.40 28.53 8.71
CA ALA A 550 10.54 29.33 9.15
C ALA A 550 11.30 28.59 10.26
N PHE A 551 12.61 28.49 10.10
CA PHE A 551 13.51 27.88 11.08
C PHE A 551 14.50 28.92 11.61
N ALA A 552 14.76 28.91 12.91
CA ALA A 552 15.94 29.56 13.50
C ALA A 552 16.98 28.49 13.86
N PRO A 553 18.27 28.71 13.56
CA PRO A 553 19.32 27.83 14.07
C PRO A 553 19.34 27.89 15.60
N HIS A 554 19.49 26.74 16.25
CA HIS A 554 19.63 26.64 17.70
C HIS A 554 20.73 25.64 18.05
N SER A 555 21.56 25.98 19.02
CA SER A 555 22.73 25.19 19.38
C SER A 555 22.83 25.05 20.88
N GLU A 556 23.01 23.82 21.36
CA GLU A 556 23.26 23.54 22.77
C GLU A 556 24.46 22.61 22.92
N ALA A 557 25.25 22.84 23.97
CA ALA A 557 26.37 21.98 24.31
C ALA A 557 25.98 21.01 25.44
N CYS A 558 26.21 19.73 25.22
CA CYS A 558 25.98 18.68 26.20
C CYS A 558 27.26 17.88 26.45
N GLU A 559 27.44 17.44 27.68
CA GLU A 559 28.46 16.45 28.03
C GLU A 559 28.06 15.08 27.47
N VAL A 560 29.05 14.36 26.95
CA VAL A 560 28.92 12.98 26.49
C VAL A 560 29.35 12.08 27.65
N GLY A 561 28.37 11.68 28.46
CA GLY A 561 28.60 10.92 29.70
C GLY A 561 28.32 9.42 29.58
N THR A 562 27.64 8.89 30.59
CA THR A 562 27.18 7.51 30.63
C THR A 562 25.68 7.47 30.39
N PHE A 563 25.27 6.85 29.28
CA PHE A 563 23.87 6.74 28.89
C PHE A 563 23.32 5.38 29.27
N ARG A 564 22.19 5.39 29.96
CA ARG A 564 21.45 4.17 30.29
C ARG A 564 20.30 3.97 29.31
N PRO A 565 19.99 2.71 28.96
CA PRO A 565 18.81 2.43 28.14
C PRO A 565 17.54 2.88 28.86
N LYS A 566 16.65 3.59 28.15
CA LYS A 566 15.35 4.06 28.67
C LYS A 566 14.25 2.99 28.61
N THR A 567 14.37 2.03 27.71
CA THR A 567 13.46 0.88 27.54
C THR A 567 14.25 -0.42 27.69
N GLY A 568 13.60 -1.49 28.15
CA GLY A 568 14.23 -2.75 28.59
C GLY A 568 15.46 -3.19 27.78
N ALA A 569 16.55 -3.50 28.48
CA ALA A 569 17.80 -3.95 27.87
C ALA A 569 17.67 -5.40 27.34
N THR A 570 18.35 -5.73 26.23
CA THR A 570 18.61 -7.13 25.87
C THR A 570 19.35 -7.85 27.00
N ALA A 571 19.23 -9.18 27.12
CA ALA A 571 20.06 -9.93 28.07
C ALA A 571 21.53 -9.56 27.84
N ALA A 572 22.26 -9.29 28.94
CA ALA A 572 23.57 -8.64 28.95
C ALA A 572 24.49 -9.12 27.83
N THR A 573 25.04 -8.19 27.05
CA THR A 573 26.17 -8.45 26.14
C THR A 573 27.37 -8.80 27.03
N SER A 574 27.55 -10.07 27.36
CA SER A 574 28.55 -10.48 28.34
C SER A 574 29.97 -10.34 27.75
N VAL A 575 30.67 -9.26 28.10
CA VAL A 575 32.10 -9.12 27.79
C VAL A 575 32.89 -9.85 28.88
N ALA A 576 33.62 -10.89 28.49
CA ALA A 576 34.55 -11.55 29.41
C ALA A 576 35.71 -10.59 29.75
N THR A 577 35.76 -10.11 30.99
CA THR A 577 36.85 -9.27 31.49
C THR A 577 38.11 -10.11 31.70
N ALA A 578 39.10 -9.96 30.81
CA ALA A 578 40.47 -10.33 31.10
C ALA A 578 41.25 -9.07 31.50
N THR A 579 41.80 -9.05 32.71
CA THR A 579 42.62 -7.98 33.26
C THR A 579 43.91 -7.84 32.45
N PRO A 580 44.23 -6.69 31.82
CA PRO A 580 45.50 -6.52 31.13
C PRO A 580 46.58 -5.99 32.09
N ALA A 581 47.73 -6.66 32.12
CA ALA A 581 48.98 -6.13 32.65
C ALA A 581 49.57 -5.09 31.68
N PRO A 582 50.36 -4.09 32.15
CA PRO A 582 50.81 -2.96 31.34
C PRO A 582 51.83 -3.35 30.26
N ALA A 583 51.69 -2.75 29.08
CA ALA A 583 52.48 -2.99 27.87
C ALA A 583 53.82 -2.20 27.86
N PRO A 584 54.87 -2.69 27.18
CA PRO A 584 56.02 -1.89 26.81
C PRO A 584 55.81 -1.16 25.47
N VAL A 585 56.43 0.02 25.39
CA VAL A 585 56.44 0.96 24.26
C VAL A 585 57.29 0.41 23.11
N ALA A 586 56.79 0.50 21.87
CA ALA A 586 57.63 0.37 20.67
C ALA A 586 57.13 1.27 19.52
N THR A 587 58.12 1.69 18.74
CA THR A 587 58.25 2.92 17.97
C THR A 587 57.62 2.87 16.57
N ALA A 588 57.30 4.05 16.03
CA ALA A 588 56.69 4.29 14.72
C ALA A 588 57.52 3.81 13.52
N ALA A 589 56.84 3.35 12.47
CA ALA A 589 57.39 3.17 11.12
C ALA A 589 56.44 3.77 10.05
N ALA A 590 57.05 4.37 9.03
CA ALA A 590 56.48 5.24 7.99
C ALA A 590 55.76 4.47 6.85
N PRO A 591 55.03 5.16 5.93
CA PRO A 591 54.04 4.54 5.04
C PRO A 591 54.66 4.04 3.72
N ILE A 592 54.05 2.99 3.15
CA ILE A 592 54.38 2.48 1.81
C ILE A 592 53.17 2.71 0.90
N SER A 593 53.42 3.42 -0.19
CA SER A 593 52.49 3.72 -1.28
C SER A 593 52.31 2.53 -2.23
N GLY A 594 51.08 2.34 -2.76
CA GLY A 594 50.90 1.84 -4.14
C GLY A 594 49.85 0.74 -4.38
N SER A 595 48.63 1.12 -4.79
CA SER A 595 47.96 0.56 -6.00
C SER A 595 46.68 1.35 -6.34
N PRO A 596 46.36 1.56 -7.63
CA PRO A 596 45.34 2.51 -8.06
C PRO A 596 43.94 1.89 -8.05
N ALA A 597 42.98 2.55 -7.37
CA ALA A 597 41.57 2.29 -7.53
C ALA A 597 41.07 2.96 -8.83
N ALA A 598 40.48 2.17 -9.73
CA ALA A 598 39.81 2.69 -10.92
C ALA A 598 38.60 3.55 -10.49
N GLY A 599 38.74 4.87 -10.60
CA GLY A 599 37.66 5.82 -10.36
C GLY A 599 36.55 5.61 -11.39
N GLY A 600 35.43 5.04 -10.97
CA GLY A 600 34.22 4.98 -11.80
C GLY A 600 33.68 6.40 -12.00
N ALA A 601 33.66 6.89 -13.25
CA ALA A 601 33.06 8.17 -13.57
C ALA A 601 31.59 8.20 -13.16
N SER A 602 31.19 9.15 -12.31
CA SER A 602 29.80 9.38 -11.93
C SER A 602 29.02 10.06 -13.06
N MET A 603 27.81 9.57 -13.35
CA MET A 603 26.87 10.19 -14.30
C MET A 603 25.94 11.14 -13.55
N LYS A 604 25.63 12.28 -14.18
CA LYS A 604 24.58 13.20 -13.74
C LYS A 604 23.52 13.28 -14.83
N LEU A 605 22.31 12.83 -14.56
CA LEU A 605 21.17 12.86 -15.47
C LEU A 605 20.18 13.94 -15.01
N ALA A 606 20.06 15.02 -15.78
CA ALA A 606 19.02 16.02 -15.61
C ALA A 606 17.76 15.61 -16.38
N ILE A 607 16.69 15.31 -15.65
CA ILE A 607 15.38 15.01 -16.23
C ILE A 607 14.53 16.27 -16.05
N SER A 608 14.02 16.79 -17.15
CA SER A 608 13.06 17.89 -17.14
C SER A 608 11.75 17.43 -17.74
N SER A 609 10.65 18.07 -17.39
CA SER A 609 9.37 17.81 -18.03
C SER A 609 8.67 19.10 -18.40
N PHE A 610 7.94 19.07 -19.51
CA PHE A 610 7.27 20.26 -20.05
C PHE A 610 5.88 19.92 -20.57
N PHE A 611 4.86 20.57 -20.00
CA PHE A 611 3.46 20.44 -20.38
C PHE A 611 2.87 21.83 -20.58
N PRO A 612 2.58 22.24 -21.83
CA PRO A 612 1.98 23.54 -22.09
C PRO A 612 0.54 23.58 -21.57
N GLY A 613 0.16 24.69 -20.91
CA GLY A 613 -1.24 24.97 -20.60
C GLY A 613 -1.77 24.47 -19.25
N GLY A 614 -0.92 24.11 -18.28
CA GLY A 614 -1.37 23.72 -16.94
C GLY A 614 -0.25 23.43 -15.94
N ALA A 615 -0.63 23.00 -14.73
CA ALA A 615 0.31 22.49 -13.74
C ALA A 615 1.02 21.24 -14.28
N ASN A 616 2.31 21.09 -13.97
CA ASN A 616 3.07 19.94 -14.43
C ASN A 616 2.57 18.66 -13.72
N PRO A 617 2.01 17.67 -14.45
CA PRO A 617 1.46 16.46 -13.85
C PRO A 617 2.51 15.57 -13.21
N LEU A 618 3.80 15.79 -13.52
CA LEU A 618 4.93 15.10 -12.88
C LEU A 618 5.41 15.80 -11.60
N ALA A 619 4.94 17.00 -11.25
CA ALA A 619 5.34 17.67 -10.02
C ALA A 619 5.06 16.79 -8.78
N GLY A 620 6.09 16.56 -7.96
CA GLY A 620 6.00 15.69 -6.79
C GLY A 620 5.86 14.18 -7.09
N LYS A 621 5.94 13.75 -8.36
CA LYS A 621 5.91 12.34 -8.75
C LYS A 621 7.31 11.72 -8.71
N GLY A 622 7.36 10.43 -8.38
CA GLY A 622 8.60 9.67 -8.39
C GLY A 622 9.03 9.32 -9.80
N VAL A 623 10.34 9.30 -10.03
CA VAL A 623 10.99 8.77 -11.22
C VAL A 623 12.05 7.75 -10.82
N THR A 624 12.13 6.67 -11.60
CA THR A 624 13.11 5.61 -11.41
C THR A 624 13.93 5.46 -12.68
N LEU A 625 15.25 5.39 -12.53
CA LEU A 625 16.16 4.98 -13.59
C LEU A 625 16.37 3.48 -13.46
N MET A 626 16.10 2.73 -14.53
CA MET A 626 16.10 1.27 -14.55
C MET A 626 17.15 0.75 -15.52
N SER A 627 17.72 -0.41 -15.21
CA SER A 627 18.71 -1.07 -16.10
C SER A 627 18.06 -1.81 -17.27
N GLU A 628 16.76 -2.11 -17.18
CA GLU A 628 15.97 -2.80 -18.20
C GLU A 628 14.63 -2.07 -18.37
N ARG A 629 14.02 -2.27 -19.54
CA ARG A 629 12.67 -1.77 -19.86
C ARG A 629 11.64 -2.44 -18.94
N PHE A 630 10.60 -1.71 -18.55
CA PHE A 630 9.70 -2.10 -17.46
C PHE A 630 8.91 -3.39 -17.76
N ASP A 631 8.37 -3.54 -18.97
CA ASP A 631 7.70 -4.77 -19.44
C ASP A 631 8.64 -5.98 -19.44
N THR A 632 9.87 -5.80 -19.90
CA THR A 632 10.86 -6.87 -20.02
C THR A 632 11.28 -7.34 -18.63
N LEU A 633 11.44 -6.41 -17.70
CA LEU A 633 11.66 -6.69 -16.29
C LEU A 633 10.50 -7.49 -15.69
N LEU A 634 9.26 -7.04 -15.87
CA LEU A 634 8.07 -7.71 -15.34
C LEU A 634 7.96 -9.15 -15.85
N HIS A 635 8.24 -9.41 -17.13
CA HIS A 635 8.33 -10.78 -17.65
C HIS A 635 9.44 -11.60 -16.99
N LYS A 636 10.62 -11.00 -16.82
CA LYS A 636 11.79 -11.67 -16.24
C LYS A 636 11.57 -12.10 -14.78
N ILE A 637 10.78 -11.33 -14.02
CA ILE A 637 10.42 -11.66 -12.63
C ILE A 637 9.13 -12.49 -12.51
N GLY A 638 8.54 -12.91 -13.64
CA GLY A 638 7.35 -13.77 -13.66
C GLY A 638 6.06 -13.05 -13.27
N ALA A 639 5.95 -11.74 -13.51
CA ALA A 639 4.69 -11.02 -13.33
C ALA A 639 3.65 -11.46 -14.38
N PRO A 640 2.36 -11.57 -14.02
CA PRO A 640 1.30 -12.06 -14.90
C PRO A 640 0.83 -10.96 -15.87
N ILE A 641 1.71 -10.52 -16.75
CA ILE A 641 1.45 -9.57 -17.83
C ILE A 641 1.52 -10.27 -19.20
N ALA A 642 0.80 -9.77 -20.21
CA ALA A 642 0.80 -10.43 -21.52
C ALA A 642 2.14 -10.28 -22.25
N ALA A 643 2.59 -11.33 -22.97
CA ALA A 643 3.92 -11.44 -23.60
C ALA A 643 4.26 -10.40 -24.69
N LYS A 644 3.38 -9.41 -24.93
CA LYS A 644 3.50 -8.39 -25.98
C LYS A 644 3.02 -7.01 -25.53
N ASP A 645 2.85 -6.80 -24.23
CA ASP A 645 2.42 -5.49 -23.76
C ASP A 645 3.53 -4.46 -23.89
N SER A 646 3.13 -3.26 -24.30
CA SER A 646 3.95 -2.08 -24.17
C SER A 646 4.19 -1.77 -22.68
N PRO A 647 5.28 -1.07 -22.33
CA PRO A 647 5.58 -0.76 -20.93
C PRO A 647 4.44 -0.13 -20.15
N GLY A 648 3.67 0.76 -20.78
CA GLY A 648 2.52 1.39 -20.15
C GLY A 648 1.35 0.44 -19.94
N ARG A 649 1.04 -0.44 -20.90
CA ARG A 649 0.03 -1.50 -20.70
C ARG A 649 0.48 -2.50 -19.64
N ALA A 650 1.74 -2.92 -19.67
CA ALA A 650 2.33 -3.78 -18.66
C ALA A 650 2.26 -3.14 -17.26
N ALA A 651 2.46 -1.83 -17.13
CA ALA A 651 2.30 -1.10 -15.88
C ALA A 651 0.85 -1.05 -15.39
N VAL A 652 -0.11 -0.90 -16.30
CA VAL A 652 -1.54 -0.93 -15.95
C VAL A 652 -1.96 -2.34 -15.56
N GLU A 653 -1.58 -3.37 -16.31
CA GLU A 653 -1.86 -4.77 -15.95
C GLU A 653 -1.19 -5.15 -14.62
N TYR A 654 0.06 -4.74 -14.42
CA TYR A 654 0.74 -4.88 -13.14
C TYR A 654 -0.06 -4.21 -12.02
N SER A 655 -0.51 -2.96 -12.21
CA SER A 655 -1.30 -2.22 -11.22
C SER A 655 -2.67 -2.85 -10.94
N ALA A 656 -3.33 -3.40 -11.95
CA ALA A 656 -4.63 -4.07 -11.85
C ALA A 656 -4.50 -5.43 -11.14
N ASN A 657 -3.42 -6.16 -11.43
CA ASN A 657 -3.02 -7.36 -10.70
C ASN A 657 -2.56 -7.07 -9.27
N CYS A 658 -2.36 -5.79 -8.95
CA CYS A 658 -1.90 -5.29 -7.68
C CYS A 658 -3.00 -4.69 -6.79
N LEU A 659 -4.26 -4.72 -7.22
CA LEU A 659 -5.40 -4.39 -6.37
C LEU A 659 -5.68 -5.56 -5.40
N PRO A 660 -6.05 -5.29 -4.13
CA PRO A 660 -6.38 -6.34 -3.16
C PRO A 660 -7.42 -7.31 -3.75
N PRO A 661 -7.21 -8.65 -3.66
CA PRO A 661 -6.39 -9.35 -2.66
C PRO A 661 -5.04 -9.92 -3.18
N LYS A 662 -4.44 -9.40 -4.27
CA LYS A 662 -3.26 -10.03 -4.91
C LYS A 662 -1.90 -9.40 -4.54
N SER A 663 -0.86 -10.25 -4.48
CA SER A 663 0.44 -10.01 -3.83
C SER A 663 1.46 -9.22 -4.67
N CYS A 664 1.37 -7.89 -4.67
CA CYS A 664 2.44 -7.00 -5.15
C CYS A 664 3.80 -7.12 -4.44
N PRO A 665 3.89 -7.44 -3.13
CA PRO A 665 5.16 -7.38 -2.41
C PRO A 665 6.26 -8.23 -3.04
N GLY A 666 5.91 -9.40 -3.59
CA GLY A 666 6.87 -10.30 -4.25
C GLY A 666 7.49 -9.70 -5.52
N TYR A 667 6.69 -9.03 -6.36
CA TYR A 667 7.18 -8.41 -7.58
C TYR A 667 7.97 -7.14 -7.30
N ALA A 668 7.54 -6.32 -6.34
CA ALA A 668 8.27 -5.12 -5.93
C ALA A 668 9.69 -5.45 -5.42
N ALA A 669 9.83 -6.51 -4.60
CA ALA A 669 11.13 -6.99 -4.15
C ALA A 669 12.00 -7.51 -5.31
N ALA A 670 11.40 -8.24 -6.26
CA ALA A 670 12.10 -8.78 -7.41
C ALA A 670 12.56 -7.71 -8.43
N MET A 671 11.89 -6.55 -8.49
CA MET A 671 12.31 -5.41 -9.32
C MET A 671 13.51 -4.65 -8.74
N HIS A 672 13.76 -4.74 -7.43
CA HIS A 672 14.77 -3.93 -6.74
C HIS A 672 16.19 -4.00 -7.35
N PRO A 673 16.71 -5.16 -7.78
CA PRO A 673 18.04 -5.26 -8.38
C PRO A 673 18.22 -4.46 -9.68
N TYR A 674 17.11 -4.04 -10.31
CA TYR A 674 17.10 -3.32 -11.59
C TYR A 674 16.98 -1.81 -11.42
N TYR A 675 16.84 -1.33 -10.18
CA TYR A 675 16.81 0.09 -9.86
C TYR A 675 18.22 0.65 -9.80
N VAL A 676 18.49 1.60 -10.69
CA VAL A 676 19.79 2.23 -10.86
C VAL A 676 19.86 3.59 -10.17
N GLY A 677 18.72 4.29 -10.12
CA GLY A 677 18.56 5.54 -9.41
C GLY A 677 17.09 5.86 -9.23
N LYS A 678 16.77 6.74 -8.29
CA LYS A 678 15.41 7.19 -8.06
C LYS A 678 15.41 8.62 -7.53
N GLY A 679 14.31 9.32 -7.70
CA GLY A 679 14.02 10.53 -6.96
C GLY A 679 12.67 11.11 -7.34
N THR A 680 12.43 12.36 -6.96
CA THR A 680 11.14 13.02 -7.15
C THR A 680 11.31 14.32 -7.92
N PHE A 681 10.40 14.60 -8.85
CA PHE A 681 10.36 15.87 -9.56
C PHE A 681 10.00 17.03 -8.62
N ASP A 682 10.69 18.16 -8.77
CA ASP A 682 10.33 19.41 -8.10
C ASP A 682 8.99 19.99 -8.62
N SER A 683 8.56 21.12 -8.06
CA SER A 683 7.33 21.80 -8.48
C SER A 683 7.33 22.27 -9.93
N MET A 684 8.50 22.37 -10.57
CA MET A 684 8.66 22.69 -11.98
C MET A 684 8.76 21.44 -12.87
N GLY A 685 8.69 20.24 -12.30
CA GLY A 685 8.86 18.98 -13.03
C GLY A 685 10.29 18.69 -13.44
N LYS A 686 11.29 19.15 -12.67
CA LYS A 686 12.71 18.89 -12.89
C LYS A 686 13.30 18.02 -11.79
N ILE A 687 14.33 17.25 -12.12
CA ILE A 687 15.11 16.46 -11.19
C ILE A 687 16.51 16.19 -11.75
N ILE A 688 17.50 16.11 -10.87
CA ILE A 688 18.85 15.67 -11.22
C ILE A 688 19.12 14.35 -10.49
N LEU A 689 19.25 13.26 -11.24
CA LEU A 689 19.70 11.97 -10.73
C LEU A 689 21.22 11.89 -10.86
N THR A 690 21.92 11.78 -9.74
CA THR A 690 23.36 11.52 -9.73
C THR A 690 23.59 10.05 -9.40
N VAL A 691 24.00 9.26 -10.39
CA VAL A 691 24.11 7.80 -10.29
C VAL A 691 25.50 7.32 -10.72
N PRO A 692 26.23 6.55 -9.89
CA PRO A 692 27.57 6.06 -10.24
C PRO A 692 27.47 4.77 -11.07
N VAL A 693 26.97 4.87 -12.30
CA VAL A 693 26.77 3.73 -13.20
C VAL A 693 27.63 3.79 -14.45
N PRO A 694 28.05 2.63 -14.99
CA PRO A 694 28.79 2.58 -16.25
C PRO A 694 27.99 3.26 -17.37
N ALA A 695 28.71 3.81 -18.36
CA ALA A 695 28.08 4.29 -19.58
C ALA A 695 27.31 3.14 -20.25
N GLY A 696 26.09 3.40 -20.70
CA GLY A 696 25.19 2.37 -21.19
C GLY A 696 23.77 2.87 -21.40
N THR A 697 22.90 1.99 -21.89
CA THR A 697 21.47 2.28 -22.04
C THR A 697 20.73 1.97 -20.76
N TYR A 698 19.95 2.93 -20.29
CA TYR A 698 19.07 2.84 -19.12
C TYR A 698 17.68 3.33 -19.50
N PHE A 699 16.70 3.12 -18.63
CA PHE A 699 15.31 3.46 -18.90
C PHE A 699 14.77 4.39 -17.81
N VAL A 700 14.25 5.55 -18.22
CA VAL A 700 13.61 6.49 -17.29
C VAL A 700 12.14 6.13 -17.20
N PHE A 701 11.75 5.57 -16.05
CA PHE A 701 10.41 5.11 -15.76
C PHE A 701 9.68 6.02 -14.78
N CYS A 702 8.50 6.51 -15.17
CA CYS A 702 7.57 7.24 -14.29
C CYS A 702 6.15 7.27 -14.87
N SER A 703 5.18 7.70 -14.06
CA SER A 703 3.78 7.80 -14.47
C SER A 703 3.12 9.06 -13.92
N ALA A 704 2.18 9.61 -14.67
CA ALA A 704 1.32 10.70 -14.22
C ALA A 704 -0.10 10.57 -14.79
N VAL A 705 -1.05 11.32 -14.21
CA VAL A 705 -2.40 11.44 -14.78
C VAL A 705 -2.42 12.67 -15.68
N GLY A 706 -2.68 12.46 -16.96
CA GLY A 706 -2.89 13.53 -17.94
C GLY A 706 -4.38 13.80 -18.19
N PRO A 707 -4.72 14.86 -18.94
CA PRO A 707 -6.11 15.20 -19.26
C PRO A 707 -6.83 14.12 -20.09
N ASP A 708 -6.10 13.32 -20.86
CA ASP A 708 -6.65 12.26 -21.72
C ASP A 708 -6.42 10.84 -21.16
N GLY A 709 -6.07 10.72 -19.88
CA GLY A 709 -5.79 9.44 -19.20
C GLY A 709 -4.36 9.32 -18.65
N PRO A 710 -3.98 8.11 -18.17
CA PRO A 710 -2.65 7.83 -17.66
C PRO A 710 -1.56 8.03 -18.72
N LEU A 711 -0.49 8.70 -18.32
CA LEU A 711 0.74 8.88 -19.09
C LEU A 711 1.85 8.06 -18.43
N ILE A 712 2.44 7.12 -19.18
CA ILE A 712 3.55 6.30 -18.71
C ILE A 712 4.80 6.62 -19.54
N TRP A 713 5.91 6.91 -18.86
CA TRP A 713 7.22 7.03 -19.49
C TRP A 713 8.04 5.79 -19.18
N ASP A 714 8.63 5.21 -20.21
CA ASP A 714 9.68 4.19 -20.11
C ASP A 714 10.72 4.47 -21.21
N VAL A 715 11.42 5.59 -21.04
CA VAL A 715 12.20 6.20 -22.14
C VAL A 715 13.66 5.71 -22.10
N PRO A 716 14.16 5.06 -23.16
CA PRO A 716 15.55 4.65 -23.23
C PRO A 716 16.45 5.89 -23.28
N THR A 717 17.47 5.91 -22.42
CA THR A 717 18.44 6.99 -22.28
C THR A 717 19.84 6.40 -22.31
N MET A 718 20.64 6.79 -23.30
CA MET A 718 22.05 6.41 -23.37
C MET A 718 22.86 7.35 -22.47
N LEU A 719 23.33 6.83 -21.33
CA LEU A 719 24.15 7.60 -20.39
C LEU A 719 25.62 7.54 -20.76
N LYS A 720 26.27 8.71 -20.84
CA LYS A 720 27.72 8.90 -21.04
C LYS A 720 28.35 9.51 -19.78
N ALA A 721 29.67 9.35 -19.62
CA ALA A 721 30.43 9.99 -18.54
C ALA A 721 30.12 11.49 -18.47
N GLY A 722 29.78 12.01 -17.29
CA GLY A 722 29.47 13.42 -17.08
C GLY A 722 27.98 13.76 -17.13
N GLU A 723 27.64 14.92 -17.71
CA GLU A 723 26.28 15.44 -17.75
C GLU A 723 25.47 14.84 -18.90
N ASN A 724 24.26 14.40 -18.58
CA ASN A 724 23.26 13.87 -19.49
C ASN A 724 21.95 14.60 -19.22
N SER A 725 21.09 14.72 -20.23
CA SER A 725 19.77 15.30 -20.05
C SER A 725 18.71 14.56 -20.87
N ILE A 726 17.49 14.58 -20.36
CA ILE A 726 16.30 14.06 -21.03
C ILE A 726 15.10 14.93 -20.68
N THR A 727 14.21 15.10 -21.65
CA THR A 727 12.96 15.85 -21.47
C THR A 727 11.77 14.91 -21.62
N LEU A 728 10.92 14.83 -20.61
CA LEU A 728 9.66 14.10 -20.62
C LEU A 728 8.52 15.04 -21.03
N THR A 729 7.77 14.62 -22.03
CA THR A 729 6.63 15.37 -22.57
C THR A 729 5.45 14.42 -22.78
N ALA A 730 4.26 14.95 -22.99
CA ALA A 730 3.11 14.12 -23.34
C ALA A 730 3.26 13.42 -24.71
N GLN A 731 4.26 13.78 -25.51
CA GLN A 731 4.53 13.19 -26.84
C GLN A 731 5.41 11.94 -26.76
N ASN A 732 6.29 11.86 -25.76
CA ASN A 732 7.13 10.68 -25.52
C ASN A 732 6.65 9.83 -24.33
N ALA A 733 5.44 10.12 -23.84
CA ALA A 733 4.68 9.25 -22.96
C ALA A 733 3.88 8.24 -23.79
N GLU A 734 3.78 7.02 -23.31
CA GLU A 734 2.73 6.11 -23.71
C GLU A 734 1.40 6.57 -23.08
N ARG A 735 0.40 6.78 -23.92
CA ARG A 735 -0.96 7.12 -23.50
C ARG A 735 -1.77 5.84 -23.36
N ILE A 736 -2.31 5.62 -22.17
CA ILE A 736 -3.22 4.50 -21.94
C ILE A 736 -4.65 4.99 -22.04
N HIS A 737 -5.40 4.39 -22.97
CA HIS A 737 -6.81 4.68 -23.24
C HIS A 737 -7.73 3.61 -22.67
#